data_AF-A0AA36NLR5-F1
#
_entry.id   AF-A0AA36NLR5-F1
#
_cell.length_a   1.000
_cell.length_b   1.000
_cell.length_c   1.000
_cell.angle_alpha   90.00
_cell.angle_beta   90.00
_cell.angle_gamma   90.00
#
_symmetry.space_group_name_H-M   'P 1'
#
loop_
_entity.id
_entity.type
_entity.pdbx_description
1 polymer ?
#
loop_
_entity_poly.entity_id
_entity_poly.type
_entity_poly.pdbx_seq_one_letter_code
_entity_poly.pdbx_strand_id
1 'polypeptide(L)'
;MATSFPTNQAIVVGGGLGGMSAANTVVENGGRVVLLDKSSFCGGNSTKATSGINGAGTKTQKAKGIPDNADIFTQDTLKGGAKKPELAKLLCVNSASDVDWLVEKFNLDLSLLARLGGHSQPRTHRGKERFPGMTITYALIQMLEKVAEKTDLARIVTKAKVVKLIQEGKACVGCVYEKGGQNFQEFGPVILASGGFGADFTSNSLLAQYRPDLLHLPTTNGEHCTGDGIKMGEAIGAKSIDLEWVQAIPGLYAAGEVAGGVHGNNRLGGNSLLDCVVFGRVAGKAAAKYMLGADMKDVDLKDVTGGGLTGAVESSKLAGGSYEDKMNTATAGAAGAPAGGGGGGGYSMEEVAKHTSKSDCWVVVSGQVLDVTSFLSEHPGGELAILTFAGKDATEEFNMIHPPDVIGKYAPDSVIGMIGGGGGGGAVAGGGGGGAVAGGIPMEEVAKHSSKTDCWVVVSGQVLDVTSFLGDHPGGELAILTFAGKDATEEFNMIHPPDVIGKYAPDAVIGVVGSGAPAGAVATGAKAGGAPARKDLGGKLANHHAWGHLDGDLQPNWRVDLEDNPGALLINVKSYFNATWFLLLSVLYEVCATIFTAKNIKISNDRLGLTRSAILLILFIVIHAVGNLHVFKGPDDFNGYGYFYVRLYWTGFGLPANIVEEYILLSVLLHVFVGLKRTWDMKLALVNTQGINVLNLAISGLMLLTFMTIHLFQFRFGDTDQFGPYYVRPPPYLINFWGILSLNLFWTQDSSIEPVGVRDIYALEFQIFKNPLWSLFYIFSVGVFMVHACLGWKKVTPVLGIPRGHIQKVEMIGYAIMIVMGLVYISFPLYVMATKPFSGYEDSIQIPGRVE
;
A
#
# COMPACT_ATOMS: atom_id res chain seq x y z
N MET A 1 -7.09 37.04 -40.74
CA MET A 1 -7.95 37.66 -39.72
C MET A 1 -8.01 36.71 -38.54
N ALA A 2 -7.75 37.20 -37.31
CA ALA A 2 -7.84 36.34 -36.12
C ALA A 2 -9.29 35.86 -35.97
N THR A 3 -9.50 34.55 -35.93
CA THR A 3 -10.80 33.98 -35.59
C THR A 3 -11.13 34.41 -34.16
N SER A 4 -12.25 35.09 -33.97
CA SER A 4 -12.70 35.50 -32.63
C SER A 4 -13.30 34.27 -31.94
N PHE A 5 -12.68 33.80 -30.84
CA PHE A 5 -13.23 32.71 -30.04
C PHE A 5 -14.16 33.28 -28.96
N PRO A 6 -15.25 32.57 -28.59
CA PRO A 6 -16.14 32.99 -27.51
C PRO A 6 -15.48 32.93 -26.13
N THR A 7 -14.33 32.27 -25.99
CA THR A 7 -13.55 32.11 -24.75
C THR A 7 -12.07 32.34 -25.00
N ASN A 8 -11.39 33.01 -24.06
CA ASN A 8 -9.95 33.31 -24.13
C ASN A 8 -9.11 32.16 -23.53
N GLN A 9 -9.06 31.01 -24.21
CA GLN A 9 -8.30 29.82 -23.78
C GLN A 9 -7.86 28.98 -24.99
N ALA A 10 -6.77 28.23 -24.86
CA ALA A 10 -6.39 27.15 -25.76
C ALA A 10 -6.88 25.79 -25.21
N ILE A 11 -7.14 24.84 -26.10
CA ILE A 11 -7.55 23.48 -25.74
C ILE A 11 -6.44 22.53 -26.13
N VAL A 12 -5.92 21.76 -25.18
CA VAL A 12 -4.92 20.70 -25.41
C VAL A 12 -5.59 19.35 -25.24
N VAL A 13 -5.49 18.49 -26.26
CA VAL A 13 -6.09 17.14 -26.26
C VAL A 13 -4.99 16.10 -26.08
N GLY A 14 -4.90 15.53 -24.89
CA GLY A 14 -3.92 14.52 -24.47
C GLY A 14 -2.92 15.06 -23.46
N GLY A 15 -2.78 14.37 -22.32
CA GLY A 15 -1.91 14.73 -21.19
C GLY A 15 -0.56 14.02 -21.17
N GLY A 16 -0.06 13.56 -22.32
CA GLY A 16 1.32 13.08 -22.45
C GLY A 16 2.34 14.22 -22.49
N LEU A 17 3.62 13.91 -22.68
CA LEU A 17 4.70 14.92 -22.65
C LEU A 17 4.44 16.07 -23.65
N GLY A 18 4.02 15.76 -24.88
CA GLY A 18 3.73 16.81 -25.88
C GLY A 18 2.59 17.75 -25.48
N GLY A 19 1.52 17.22 -24.88
CA GLY A 19 0.40 18.04 -24.42
C GLY A 19 0.74 18.85 -23.17
N MET A 20 1.48 18.25 -22.24
CA MET A 20 1.95 18.95 -21.04
C MET A 20 2.96 20.04 -21.37
N SER A 21 3.85 19.81 -22.35
CA SER A 21 4.73 20.87 -22.89
C SER A 21 3.91 22.01 -23.48
N ALA A 22 2.96 21.70 -24.38
CA ALA A 22 2.10 22.73 -24.98
C ALA A 22 1.31 23.54 -23.93
N ALA A 23 0.71 22.86 -22.95
CA ALA A 23 -0.08 23.51 -21.91
C ALA A 23 0.78 24.43 -21.02
N ASN A 24 1.94 23.97 -20.57
CA ASN A 24 2.87 24.81 -19.80
C ASN A 24 3.35 26.00 -20.64
N THR A 25 3.67 25.81 -21.92
CA THR A 25 4.10 26.91 -22.80
C THR A 25 2.98 27.93 -23.04
N VAL A 26 1.72 27.51 -23.17
CA VAL A 26 0.58 28.45 -23.25
C VAL A 26 0.54 29.33 -22.01
N VAL A 27 0.69 28.74 -20.82
CA VAL A 27 0.72 29.46 -19.54
C VAL A 27 1.94 30.39 -19.43
N GLU A 28 3.14 29.94 -19.82
CA GLU A 28 4.36 30.75 -19.83
C GLU A 28 4.23 32.00 -20.72
N ASN A 29 3.39 31.94 -21.74
CA ASN A 29 3.07 33.05 -22.63
C ASN A 29 1.82 33.84 -22.19
N GLY A 30 1.34 33.65 -20.96
CA GLY A 30 0.21 34.38 -20.37
C GLY A 30 -1.17 33.94 -20.87
N GLY A 31 -1.25 32.83 -21.62
CA GLY A 31 -2.51 32.26 -22.10
C GLY A 31 -3.19 31.37 -21.07
N ARG A 32 -4.51 31.16 -21.24
CA ARG A 32 -5.26 30.15 -20.48
C ARG A 32 -5.31 28.84 -21.25
N VAL A 33 -5.30 27.71 -20.53
CA VAL A 33 -5.36 26.38 -21.15
C VAL A 33 -6.34 25.45 -20.46
N VAL A 34 -7.07 24.68 -21.25
CA VAL A 34 -7.82 23.50 -20.80
C VAL A 34 -7.17 22.27 -21.41
N LEU A 35 -6.68 21.37 -20.56
CA LEU A 35 -6.13 20.09 -20.96
C LEU A 35 -7.17 19.00 -20.75
N LEU A 36 -7.50 18.28 -21.82
CA LEU A 36 -8.46 17.18 -21.84
C LEU A 36 -7.72 15.86 -22.07
N ASP A 37 -7.89 14.89 -21.17
CA ASP A 37 -7.34 13.54 -21.34
C ASP A 37 -8.44 12.49 -21.15
N LYS A 38 -8.51 11.52 -22.07
CA LYS A 38 -9.49 10.43 -22.04
C LYS A 38 -9.23 9.44 -20.92
N SER A 39 -7.98 9.30 -20.49
CA SER A 39 -7.56 8.40 -19.41
C SER A 39 -7.88 9.00 -18.04
N SER A 40 -7.91 8.15 -17.02
CA SER A 40 -8.11 8.58 -15.62
C SER A 40 -6.94 9.38 -15.06
N PHE A 41 -5.76 9.23 -15.66
CA PHE A 41 -4.53 9.91 -15.30
C PHE A 41 -3.82 10.41 -16.56
N CYS A 42 -3.14 11.55 -16.46
CA CYS A 42 -2.30 12.06 -17.52
C CYS A 42 -0.99 11.26 -17.62
N GLY A 43 -0.30 11.39 -18.75
CA GLY A 43 1.05 10.86 -18.99
C GLY A 43 1.20 10.01 -20.24
N GLY A 44 0.14 9.30 -20.63
CA GLY A 44 0.11 8.47 -21.85
C GLY A 44 1.29 7.48 -21.94
N ASN A 45 1.82 7.27 -23.14
CA ASN A 45 3.04 6.47 -23.35
C ASN A 45 4.32 7.21 -22.91
N SER A 46 4.28 8.53 -22.74
CA SER A 46 5.46 9.33 -22.40
C SER A 46 6.06 8.94 -21.05
N THR A 47 5.23 8.60 -20.06
CA THR A 47 5.67 8.16 -18.73
C THR A 47 6.40 6.82 -18.75
N LYS A 48 6.23 6.02 -19.81
CA LYS A 48 6.87 4.71 -19.98
C LYS A 48 8.24 4.78 -20.64
N ALA A 49 8.68 5.97 -21.08
CA ALA A 49 9.97 6.11 -21.77
C ALA A 49 11.14 5.86 -20.80
N THR A 50 12.03 4.93 -21.13
CA THR A 50 13.12 4.49 -20.24
C THR A 50 14.51 4.99 -20.65
N SER A 51 14.71 5.32 -21.93
CA SER A 51 16.07 5.61 -22.44
C SER A 51 16.52 7.06 -22.20
N GLY A 52 15.62 8.03 -22.38
CA GLY A 52 15.91 9.46 -22.21
C GLY A 52 15.35 10.32 -23.36
N ILE A 53 15.77 11.59 -23.40
CA ILE A 53 15.37 12.60 -24.40
C ILE A 53 16.59 13.08 -25.20
N ASN A 54 16.47 13.18 -26.52
CA ASN A 54 17.58 13.63 -27.36
C ASN A 54 17.71 15.16 -27.38
N GLY A 55 18.94 15.67 -27.26
CA GLY A 55 19.28 17.08 -27.44
C GLY A 55 20.70 17.23 -27.99
N ALA A 56 20.94 18.13 -28.94
CA ALA A 56 22.25 18.29 -29.58
C ALA A 56 22.81 19.72 -29.43
N GLY A 57 23.94 19.84 -28.76
CA GLY A 57 24.56 21.11 -28.38
C GLY A 57 24.09 21.66 -27.02
N THR A 58 23.55 20.81 -26.14
CA THR A 58 23.04 21.19 -24.81
C THR A 58 24.15 21.67 -23.87
N LYS A 59 23.76 22.35 -22.78
CA LYS A 59 24.71 22.71 -21.71
C LYS A 59 25.36 21.46 -21.10
N THR A 60 24.60 20.37 -20.92
CA THR A 60 25.11 19.09 -20.41
C THR A 60 26.19 18.49 -21.31
N GLN A 61 25.97 18.47 -22.64
CA GLN A 61 26.97 17.96 -23.58
C GLN A 61 28.23 18.81 -23.58
N LYS A 62 28.09 20.14 -23.56
CA LYS A 62 29.22 21.08 -23.48
C LYS A 62 30.03 20.89 -22.20
N ALA A 63 29.37 20.74 -21.06
CA ALA A 63 30.03 20.49 -19.77
C ALA A 63 30.82 19.18 -19.74
N LYS A 64 30.43 18.20 -20.57
CA LYS A 64 31.11 16.90 -20.72
C LYS A 64 32.09 16.84 -21.90
N GLY A 65 32.33 17.97 -22.58
CA GLY A 65 33.23 18.03 -23.73
C GLY A 65 32.77 17.22 -24.94
N ILE A 66 31.47 16.95 -25.07
CA ILE A 66 30.92 16.19 -26.21
C ILE A 66 30.67 17.15 -27.38
N PRO A 67 31.34 16.96 -28.54
CA PRO A 67 31.26 17.88 -29.67
C PRO A 67 30.06 17.58 -30.57
N ASP A 68 28.84 17.64 -30.02
CA ASP A 68 27.59 17.45 -30.76
C ASP A 68 26.94 18.79 -31.15
N ASN A 69 26.16 18.78 -32.23
CA ASN A 69 25.43 19.96 -32.71
C ASN A 69 24.22 19.57 -33.57
N ALA A 70 23.38 20.55 -33.87
CA ALA A 70 22.15 20.36 -34.63
C ALA A 70 22.38 19.79 -36.05
N ASP A 71 23.50 20.09 -36.71
CA ASP A 71 23.79 19.59 -38.05
C ASP A 71 24.12 18.09 -38.03
N ILE A 72 24.96 17.65 -37.09
CA ILE A 72 25.25 16.22 -36.87
C ILE A 72 23.96 15.48 -36.53
N PHE A 73 23.13 16.04 -35.64
CA PHE A 73 21.87 15.40 -35.27
C PHE A 73 20.87 15.38 -36.45
N THR A 74 20.84 16.40 -37.29
CA THR A 74 20.00 16.43 -38.51
C THR A 74 20.45 15.34 -39.49
N GLN A 75 21.76 15.18 -39.70
CA GLN A 75 22.31 14.12 -40.56
C GLN A 75 21.96 12.72 -40.06
N ASP A 76 22.12 12.47 -38.75
CA ASP A 76 21.75 11.21 -38.12
C ASP A 76 20.23 10.93 -38.27
N THR A 77 19.40 11.96 -38.09
CA THR A 77 17.93 11.86 -38.21
C THR A 77 17.49 11.53 -39.63
N LEU A 78 18.10 12.18 -40.63
CA LEU A 78 17.84 11.91 -42.05
C LEU A 78 18.30 10.50 -42.43
N LYS A 79 19.49 10.09 -41.98
CA LYS A 79 20.01 8.74 -42.18
C LYS A 79 19.13 7.68 -41.50
N GLY A 80 18.55 8.01 -40.35
CA GLY A 80 17.60 7.18 -39.61
C GLY A 80 16.24 7.01 -40.31
N GLY A 81 15.99 7.73 -41.39
CA GLY A 81 14.83 7.52 -42.27
C GLY A 81 13.84 8.68 -42.34
N ALA A 82 14.11 9.82 -41.70
CA ALA A 82 13.22 10.98 -41.77
C ALA A 82 13.03 11.46 -43.23
N LYS A 83 11.77 11.56 -43.67
CA LYS A 83 11.42 11.90 -45.07
C LYS A 83 11.13 13.38 -45.32
N LYS A 84 11.09 14.19 -44.25
CA LYS A 84 10.82 15.63 -44.27
C LYS A 84 12.00 16.41 -43.67
N PRO A 85 13.01 16.76 -44.47
CA PRO A 85 14.23 17.39 -43.97
C PRO A 85 14.00 18.69 -43.22
N GLU A 86 13.00 19.47 -43.62
CA GLU A 86 12.62 20.71 -42.97
C GLU A 86 12.10 20.50 -41.54
N LEU A 87 11.31 19.45 -41.30
CA LEU A 87 10.81 19.09 -39.96
C LEU A 87 11.90 18.43 -39.12
N ALA A 88 12.71 17.55 -39.72
CA ALA A 88 13.87 16.95 -39.07
C ALA A 88 14.87 18.01 -38.59
N LYS A 89 15.13 19.02 -39.42
CA LYS A 89 16.00 20.15 -39.06
C LYS A 89 15.39 20.98 -37.94
N LEU A 90 14.10 21.30 -38.00
CA LEU A 90 13.42 22.05 -36.94
C LEU A 90 13.53 21.35 -35.57
N LEU A 91 13.26 20.04 -35.52
CA LEU A 91 13.44 19.21 -34.33
C LEU A 91 14.87 19.29 -33.79
N CYS A 92 15.87 19.08 -34.65
CA CYS A 92 17.27 19.02 -34.22
C CYS A 92 17.79 20.37 -33.74
N VAL A 93 17.42 21.47 -34.42
CA VAL A 93 17.83 22.83 -34.08
C VAL A 93 17.28 23.27 -32.72
N ASN A 94 16.01 22.97 -32.42
CA ASN A 94 15.38 23.37 -31.16
C ASN A 94 15.71 22.42 -29.99
N SER A 95 16.21 21.21 -30.28
CA SER A 95 16.39 20.16 -29.27
C SER A 95 17.24 20.58 -28.07
N ALA A 96 18.28 21.41 -28.27
CA ALA A 96 19.12 21.85 -27.17
C ALA A 96 18.40 22.81 -26.21
N SER A 97 17.73 23.84 -26.76
CA SER A 97 16.98 24.79 -25.94
C SER A 97 15.82 24.13 -25.20
N ASP A 98 15.19 23.13 -25.82
CA ASP A 98 14.04 22.45 -25.20
C ASP A 98 14.48 21.50 -24.08
N VAL A 99 15.63 20.82 -24.23
CA VAL A 99 16.23 20.04 -23.13
C VAL A 99 16.70 20.96 -22.00
N ASP A 100 17.33 22.09 -22.32
CA ASP A 100 17.76 23.06 -21.30
C ASP A 100 16.53 23.71 -20.60
N TRP A 101 15.42 23.96 -21.32
CA TRP A 101 14.15 24.42 -20.74
C TRP A 101 13.59 23.43 -19.72
N LEU A 102 13.63 22.13 -20.01
CA LEU A 102 13.23 21.08 -19.06
C LEU A 102 14.07 21.14 -17.77
N VAL A 103 15.40 21.29 -17.90
CA VAL A 103 16.31 21.41 -16.75
C VAL A 103 15.99 22.67 -15.94
N GLU A 104 15.89 23.82 -16.59
CA GLU A 104 15.81 25.12 -15.92
C GLU A 104 14.43 25.43 -15.34
N LYS A 105 13.35 25.14 -16.05
CA LYS A 105 11.99 25.51 -15.64
C LYS A 105 11.36 24.49 -14.69
N PHE A 106 11.76 23.24 -14.79
CA PHE A 106 11.17 22.14 -14.01
C PHE A 106 12.16 21.50 -13.04
N ASN A 107 13.39 22.05 -12.94
CA ASN A 107 14.45 21.55 -12.06
C ASN A 107 14.75 20.06 -12.28
N LEU A 108 14.79 19.64 -13.54
CA LEU A 108 14.99 18.24 -13.93
C LEU A 108 16.49 17.92 -14.03
N ASP A 109 16.91 16.82 -13.40
CA ASP A 109 18.23 16.23 -13.66
C ASP A 109 18.21 15.52 -15.02
N LEU A 110 18.92 16.09 -15.99
CA LEU A 110 19.19 15.51 -17.31
C LEU A 110 20.69 15.45 -17.59
N SER A 111 21.49 15.16 -16.55
CA SER A 111 22.95 15.23 -16.59
C SER A 111 23.64 14.01 -17.21
N LEU A 112 23.00 12.84 -17.26
CA LEU A 112 23.56 11.62 -17.85
C LEU A 112 23.28 11.56 -19.35
N LEU A 113 24.24 11.00 -20.10
CA LEU A 113 24.18 10.90 -21.56
C LEU A 113 24.41 9.45 -22.00
N ALA A 114 23.59 9.00 -22.95
CA ALA A 114 23.77 7.75 -23.66
C ALA A 114 23.83 8.00 -25.18
N ARG A 115 24.52 7.10 -25.89
CA ARG A 115 24.49 7.01 -27.34
C ARG A 115 23.63 5.81 -27.72
N LEU A 116 22.43 6.06 -28.24
CA LEU A 116 21.58 5.00 -28.78
C LEU A 116 21.94 4.68 -30.24
N GLY A 117 21.39 3.59 -30.76
CA GLY A 117 21.61 3.18 -32.15
C GLY A 117 21.23 4.26 -33.15
N GLY A 118 22.02 4.42 -34.22
CA GLY A 118 21.79 5.42 -35.26
C GLY A 118 22.33 6.82 -34.96
N HIS A 119 22.86 7.08 -33.75
CA HIS A 119 23.43 8.36 -33.37
C HIS A 119 24.96 8.37 -33.44
N SER A 120 25.52 9.41 -34.05
CA SER A 120 26.97 9.65 -34.14
C SER A 120 27.56 10.14 -32.80
N GLN A 121 26.79 10.85 -31.98
CA GLN A 121 27.22 11.39 -30.68
C GLN A 121 26.30 10.94 -29.52
N PRO A 122 26.81 10.84 -28.27
CA PRO A 122 25.96 10.68 -27.08
C PRO A 122 25.10 11.91 -26.86
N ARG A 123 23.79 11.77 -27.04
CA ARG A 123 22.83 12.88 -27.01
C ARG A 123 21.51 12.57 -26.33
N THR A 124 21.33 11.33 -25.88
CA THR A 124 20.14 10.90 -25.13
C THR A 124 20.35 11.23 -23.66
N HIS A 125 19.70 12.30 -23.20
CA HIS A 125 19.77 12.85 -21.85
C HIS A 125 18.83 12.11 -20.91
N ARG A 126 19.30 11.83 -19.70
CA ARG A 126 18.51 11.27 -18.60
C ARG A 126 19.08 11.71 -17.24
N GLY A 127 18.27 11.60 -16.19
CA GLY A 127 18.73 11.82 -14.82
C GLY A 127 19.37 10.59 -14.21
N LYS A 128 19.82 10.73 -12.96
CA LYS A 128 20.27 9.60 -12.13
C LYS A 128 19.16 8.59 -11.82
N GLU A 129 17.90 9.05 -11.86
CA GLU A 129 16.71 8.22 -11.68
C GLU A 129 16.51 7.21 -12.83
N ARG A 130 15.94 6.04 -12.52
CA ARG A 130 15.84 4.92 -13.47
C ARG A 130 14.77 5.09 -14.58
N PHE A 131 13.88 6.08 -14.49
CA PHE A 131 12.70 6.22 -15.38
C PHE A 131 12.53 7.66 -15.93
N PRO A 132 13.33 8.09 -16.92
CA PRO A 132 13.35 9.48 -17.39
C PRO A 132 11.99 9.97 -17.93
N GLY A 133 11.22 9.12 -18.62
CA GLY A 133 9.90 9.48 -19.14
C GLY A 133 8.91 9.84 -18.04
N MET A 134 8.91 9.07 -16.94
CA MET A 134 8.10 9.35 -15.76
C MET A 134 8.55 10.65 -15.12
N THR A 135 9.85 10.80 -14.83
CA THR A 135 10.40 11.99 -14.16
C THR A 135 10.09 13.29 -14.92
N ILE A 136 10.34 13.32 -16.23
CA ILE A 136 10.07 14.51 -17.06
C ILE A 136 8.57 14.80 -17.11
N THR A 137 7.75 13.79 -17.44
CA THR A 137 6.32 14.01 -17.64
C THR A 137 5.63 14.40 -16.33
N TYR A 138 6.01 13.81 -15.20
CA TYR A 138 5.45 14.14 -13.89
C TYR A 138 5.82 15.55 -13.43
N ALA A 139 7.04 16.02 -13.70
CA ALA A 139 7.42 17.38 -13.37
C ALA A 139 6.55 18.42 -14.11
N LEU A 140 6.25 18.18 -15.39
CA LEU A 140 5.39 19.05 -16.18
C LEU A 140 3.91 18.98 -15.74
N ILE A 141 3.44 17.78 -15.36
CA ILE A 141 2.10 17.59 -14.77
C ILE A 141 1.99 18.39 -13.48
N GLN A 142 2.93 18.20 -12.54
CA GLN A 142 2.93 18.87 -11.25
C GLN A 142 3.01 20.39 -11.39
N MET A 143 3.75 20.90 -12.38
CA MET A 143 3.78 22.34 -12.65
C MET A 143 2.39 22.84 -13.10
N LEU A 144 1.76 22.16 -14.04
CA LEU A 144 0.43 22.56 -14.54
C LEU A 144 -0.66 22.40 -13.47
N GLU A 145 -0.57 21.38 -12.61
CA GLU A 145 -1.43 21.20 -11.44
C GLU A 145 -1.28 22.39 -10.47
N LYS A 146 -0.04 22.77 -10.13
CA LYS A 146 0.22 23.95 -9.28
C LYS A 146 -0.33 25.24 -9.89
N VAL A 147 -0.26 25.40 -11.21
CA VAL A 147 -0.88 26.54 -11.90
C VAL A 147 -2.40 26.50 -11.75
N ALA A 148 -3.03 25.35 -11.97
CA ALA A 148 -4.48 25.17 -11.87
C ALA A 148 -5.01 25.33 -10.43
N GLU A 149 -4.22 24.98 -9.42
CA GLU A 149 -4.56 25.15 -8.00
C GLU A 149 -4.47 26.61 -7.55
N LYS A 150 -3.54 27.38 -8.11
CA LYS A 150 -3.23 28.75 -7.65
C LYS A 150 -3.84 29.84 -8.53
N THR A 151 -4.22 29.52 -9.76
CA THR A 151 -4.65 30.49 -10.76
C THR A 151 -5.79 29.93 -11.60
N ASP A 152 -6.46 30.78 -12.36
CA ASP A 152 -7.45 30.39 -13.37
C ASP A 152 -6.86 30.22 -14.79
N LEU A 153 -5.53 30.14 -14.89
CA LEU A 153 -4.80 30.00 -16.16
C LEU A 153 -4.78 28.56 -16.68
N ALA A 154 -5.02 27.57 -15.84
CA ALA A 154 -5.02 26.17 -16.26
C ALA A 154 -6.21 25.40 -15.68
N ARG A 155 -6.75 24.47 -16.48
CA ARG A 155 -7.70 23.45 -16.03
C ARG A 155 -7.34 22.10 -16.64
N ILE A 156 -7.29 21.06 -15.81
CA ILE A 156 -7.02 19.69 -16.23
C ILE A 156 -8.29 18.87 -16.05
N VAL A 157 -8.73 18.18 -17.11
CA VAL A 157 -9.91 17.33 -17.11
C VAL A 157 -9.56 15.93 -17.59
N THR A 158 -9.47 14.99 -16.65
CA THR A 158 -9.31 13.57 -16.95
C THR A 158 -10.67 12.89 -17.16
N LYS A 159 -10.63 11.66 -17.72
CA LYS A 159 -11.81 10.91 -18.17
C LYS A 159 -12.67 11.71 -19.15
N ALA A 160 -12.03 12.57 -19.95
CA ALA A 160 -12.63 13.46 -20.93
C ALA A 160 -12.22 13.00 -22.34
N LYS A 161 -13.04 12.14 -22.96
CA LYS A 161 -12.76 11.65 -24.31
C LYS A 161 -13.23 12.68 -25.32
N VAL A 162 -12.31 13.36 -25.99
CA VAL A 162 -12.67 14.23 -27.12
C VAL A 162 -13.15 13.36 -28.28
N VAL A 163 -14.37 13.60 -28.74
CA VAL A 163 -15.06 12.78 -29.75
C VAL A 163 -15.28 13.51 -31.07
N LYS A 164 -15.21 14.85 -31.08
CA LYS A 164 -15.44 15.66 -32.27
C LYS A 164 -14.73 17.01 -32.18
N LEU A 165 -14.17 17.47 -33.30
CA LEU A 165 -13.71 18.84 -33.46
C LEU A 165 -14.84 19.73 -34.01
N ILE A 166 -14.92 20.96 -33.50
CA ILE A 166 -15.88 21.97 -33.94
C ILE A 166 -15.21 22.80 -35.03
N GLN A 167 -15.87 22.94 -36.17
CA GLN A 167 -15.34 23.64 -37.34
C GLN A 167 -16.30 24.76 -37.75
N GLU A 168 -15.77 25.97 -37.95
CA GLU A 168 -16.45 27.10 -38.56
C GLU A 168 -15.72 27.50 -39.85
N GLY A 169 -16.38 27.33 -40.99
CA GLY A 169 -15.74 27.47 -42.29
C GLY A 169 -14.53 26.53 -42.43
N LYS A 170 -13.33 27.09 -42.57
CA LYS A 170 -12.07 26.32 -42.62
C LYS A 170 -11.32 26.27 -41.28
N ALA A 171 -11.81 26.94 -40.25
CA ALA A 171 -11.13 27.05 -38.95
C ALA A 171 -11.67 26.03 -37.95
N CYS A 172 -10.78 25.35 -37.22
CA CYS A 172 -11.17 24.62 -36.01
C CYS A 172 -11.32 25.62 -34.85
N VAL A 173 -12.48 25.59 -34.20
CA VAL A 173 -12.85 26.57 -33.17
C VAL A 173 -13.13 25.97 -31.80
N GLY A 174 -12.97 24.66 -31.65
CA GLY A 174 -13.23 23.98 -30.40
C GLY A 174 -13.34 22.47 -30.55
N CYS A 175 -13.82 21.82 -29.49
CA CYS A 175 -14.08 20.39 -29.50
C CYS A 175 -15.26 20.00 -28.60
N VAL A 176 -15.84 18.83 -28.86
CA VAL A 176 -16.80 18.15 -28.00
C VAL A 176 -16.09 17.00 -27.29
N TYR A 177 -16.25 16.90 -25.98
CA TYR A 177 -15.74 15.79 -25.19
C TYR A 177 -16.83 15.13 -24.34
N GLU A 178 -16.70 13.82 -24.16
CA GLU A 178 -17.57 13.01 -23.31
C GLU A 178 -16.92 12.81 -21.93
N LYS A 179 -17.69 13.01 -20.85
CA LYS A 179 -17.30 12.70 -19.48
C LYS A 179 -18.52 12.31 -18.65
N GLY A 180 -18.47 11.15 -17.99
CA GLY A 180 -19.57 10.66 -17.14
C GLY A 180 -20.88 10.46 -17.91
N GLY A 181 -20.81 10.03 -19.18
CA GLY A 181 -21.98 9.84 -20.05
C GLY A 181 -22.62 11.13 -20.56
N GLN A 182 -21.99 12.29 -20.35
CA GLN A 182 -22.46 13.59 -20.83
C GLN A 182 -21.46 14.22 -21.80
N ASN A 183 -21.99 14.97 -22.77
CA ASN A 183 -21.20 15.74 -23.73
C ASN A 183 -21.01 17.18 -23.27
N PHE A 184 -19.78 17.67 -23.37
CA PHE A 184 -19.37 19.03 -23.06
C PHE A 184 -18.68 19.64 -24.28
N GLN A 185 -18.68 20.97 -24.35
CA GLN A 185 -18.04 21.72 -25.42
C GLN A 185 -16.99 22.68 -24.84
N GLU A 186 -15.85 22.77 -25.51
CA GLU A 186 -14.83 23.77 -25.25
C GLU A 186 -14.56 24.53 -26.54
N PHE A 187 -14.39 25.85 -26.43
CA PHE A 187 -14.06 26.71 -27.55
C PHE A 187 -12.67 27.34 -27.37
N GLY A 188 -11.97 27.51 -28.49
CA GLY A 188 -10.59 27.96 -28.54
C GLY A 188 -9.78 27.23 -29.61
N PRO A 189 -8.53 27.66 -29.89
CA PRO A 189 -7.62 26.91 -30.72
C PRO A 189 -7.32 25.54 -30.09
N VAL A 190 -7.40 24.48 -30.89
CA VAL A 190 -7.21 23.10 -30.44
C VAL A 190 -5.81 22.60 -30.83
N ILE A 191 -5.08 22.05 -29.86
CA ILE A 191 -3.79 21.39 -30.01
C ILE A 191 -4.01 19.88 -29.80
N LEU A 192 -3.85 19.10 -30.87
CA LEU A 192 -3.92 17.63 -30.79
C LEU A 192 -2.57 17.07 -30.34
N ALA A 193 -2.54 16.51 -29.13
CA ALA A 193 -1.39 15.83 -28.53
C ALA A 193 -1.78 14.42 -28.03
N SER A 194 -2.68 13.75 -28.77
CA SER A 194 -3.42 12.56 -28.33
C SER A 194 -2.65 11.23 -28.45
N GLY A 195 -1.36 11.26 -28.79
CA GLY A 195 -0.57 10.06 -29.04
C GLY A 195 -0.83 9.42 -30.42
N GLY A 196 -0.33 8.19 -30.60
CA GLY A 196 -0.39 7.45 -31.86
C GLY A 196 -1.59 6.49 -31.98
N PHE A 197 -1.45 5.49 -32.84
CA PHE A 197 -2.48 4.49 -33.17
C PHE A 197 -2.04 3.02 -33.03
N GLY A 198 -0.85 2.79 -32.48
CA GLY A 198 -0.21 1.46 -32.43
C GLY A 198 -0.79 0.47 -31.41
N ALA A 199 -1.90 0.79 -30.74
CA ALA A 199 -2.64 -0.13 -29.88
C ALA A 199 -4.07 -0.40 -30.36
N ASP A 200 -4.47 0.14 -31.53
CA ASP A 200 -5.77 -0.14 -32.12
C ASP A 200 -5.67 -1.35 -33.05
N PHE A 201 -6.13 -2.51 -32.57
CA PHE A 201 -6.10 -3.78 -33.32
C PHE A 201 -7.45 -4.13 -33.95
N THR A 202 -8.42 -3.21 -33.98
CA THR A 202 -9.69 -3.45 -34.65
C THR A 202 -9.51 -3.51 -36.16
N SER A 203 -10.44 -4.13 -36.87
CA SER A 203 -10.40 -4.25 -38.34
C SER A 203 -10.52 -2.91 -39.08
N ASN A 204 -11.08 -1.88 -38.43
CA ASN A 204 -11.20 -0.51 -38.94
C ASN A 204 -10.13 0.45 -38.38
N SER A 205 -9.10 -0.08 -37.73
CA SER A 205 -8.00 0.72 -37.19
C SER A 205 -7.09 1.27 -38.29
N LEU A 206 -6.37 2.36 -37.98
CA LEU A 206 -5.32 2.88 -38.85
C LEU A 206 -4.19 1.83 -39.01
N LEU A 207 -3.91 1.03 -37.97
CA LEU A 207 -2.93 -0.05 -38.07
C LEU A 207 -3.36 -1.11 -39.10
N ALA A 208 -4.62 -1.54 -39.06
CA ALA A 208 -5.17 -2.47 -40.04
C ALA A 208 -5.19 -1.92 -41.46
N GLN A 209 -5.49 -0.64 -41.62
CA GLN A 209 -5.56 0.01 -42.93
C GLN A 209 -4.17 0.17 -43.59
N TYR A 210 -3.17 0.59 -42.82
CA TYR A 210 -1.87 1.00 -43.38
C TYR A 210 -0.77 -0.05 -43.19
N ARG A 211 -0.84 -0.87 -42.13
CA ARG A 211 0.14 -1.91 -41.80
C ARG A 211 -0.53 -3.18 -41.25
N PRO A 212 -1.42 -3.82 -42.04
CA PRO A 212 -2.10 -5.05 -41.62
C PRO A 212 -1.12 -6.17 -41.30
N ASP A 213 0.08 -6.14 -41.88
CA ASP A 213 1.17 -7.06 -41.60
C ASP A 213 1.65 -7.00 -40.14
N LEU A 214 1.40 -5.91 -39.40
CA LEU A 214 1.82 -5.74 -38.01
C LEU A 214 0.73 -6.07 -36.98
N LEU A 215 -0.52 -6.31 -37.40
CA LEU A 215 -1.64 -6.55 -36.48
C LEU A 215 -1.44 -7.73 -35.53
N HIS A 216 -0.60 -8.69 -35.92
CA HIS A 216 -0.31 -9.88 -35.13
C HIS A 216 0.79 -9.67 -34.08
N LEU A 217 1.48 -8.52 -34.09
CA LEU A 217 2.57 -8.25 -33.16
C LEU A 217 2.04 -7.66 -31.85
N PRO A 218 2.67 -7.99 -30.70
CA PRO A 218 2.39 -7.30 -29.44
C PRO A 218 2.82 -5.83 -29.53
N THR A 219 2.27 -5.00 -28.64
CA THR A 219 2.55 -3.55 -28.61
C THR A 219 3.03 -3.10 -27.24
N THR A 220 3.99 -2.18 -27.21
CA THR A 220 4.44 -1.48 -26.00
C THR A 220 3.54 -0.28 -25.64
N ASN A 221 2.65 0.10 -26.57
CA ASN A 221 1.71 1.20 -26.36
C ASN A 221 0.66 0.81 -25.31
N GLY A 222 0.21 1.78 -24.52
CA GLY A 222 -1.01 1.59 -23.71
C GLY A 222 -2.24 1.48 -24.60
N GLU A 223 -3.27 0.79 -24.11
CA GLU A 223 -4.56 0.57 -24.80
C GLU A 223 -5.25 1.87 -25.23
N HIS A 224 -4.86 3.01 -24.67
CA HIS A 224 -5.33 4.34 -25.05
C HIS A 224 -4.76 4.85 -26.40
N CYS A 225 -3.74 4.23 -26.97
CA CYS A 225 -3.05 4.70 -28.18
C CYS A 225 -3.79 4.28 -29.47
N THR A 226 -4.98 4.86 -29.71
CA THR A 226 -5.95 4.37 -30.72
C THR A 226 -6.16 5.26 -31.94
N GLY A 227 -5.34 6.31 -32.10
CA GLY A 227 -5.40 7.19 -33.28
C GLY A 227 -6.60 8.13 -33.31
N ASP A 228 -7.29 8.35 -32.18
CA ASP A 228 -8.53 9.14 -32.12
C ASP A 228 -8.34 10.57 -32.69
N GLY A 229 -7.26 11.25 -32.32
CA GLY A 229 -6.95 12.61 -32.81
C GLY A 229 -6.67 12.65 -34.32
N ILE A 230 -6.02 11.62 -34.87
CA ILE A 230 -5.75 11.52 -36.32
C ILE A 230 -7.08 11.41 -37.07
N LYS A 231 -7.93 10.46 -36.65
CA LYS A 231 -9.27 10.24 -37.25
C LYS A 231 -10.14 11.50 -37.16
N MET A 232 -10.11 12.21 -36.03
CA MET A 232 -10.83 13.47 -35.85
C MET A 232 -10.30 14.61 -36.73
N GLY A 233 -8.98 14.68 -36.92
CA GLY A 233 -8.35 15.66 -37.83
C GLY A 233 -8.74 15.42 -39.28
N GLU A 234 -8.67 14.17 -39.75
CA GLU A 234 -9.08 13.79 -41.11
C GLU A 234 -10.56 14.13 -41.35
N ALA A 235 -11.42 13.91 -40.36
CA ALA A 235 -12.85 14.21 -40.46
C ALA A 235 -13.16 15.70 -40.71
N ILE A 236 -12.26 16.62 -40.36
CA ILE A 236 -12.40 18.07 -40.65
C ILE A 236 -11.53 18.56 -41.81
N GLY A 237 -10.93 17.62 -42.58
CA GLY A 237 -10.16 17.90 -43.78
C GLY A 237 -8.65 18.06 -43.57
N ALA A 238 -8.11 17.68 -42.40
CA ALA A 238 -6.67 17.59 -42.23
C ALA A 238 -6.09 16.44 -43.08
N LYS A 239 -4.87 16.63 -43.60
CA LYS A 239 -4.14 15.56 -44.28
C LYS A 239 -3.30 14.79 -43.27
N SER A 240 -3.39 13.47 -43.30
CA SER A 240 -2.41 12.58 -42.69
C SER A 240 -1.27 12.31 -43.66
N ILE A 241 -0.08 12.05 -43.12
CA ILE A 241 1.10 11.65 -43.87
C ILE A 241 1.79 10.52 -43.12
N ASP A 242 2.52 9.69 -43.85
CA ASP A 242 3.42 8.67 -43.33
C ASP A 242 2.75 7.63 -42.38
N LEU A 243 1.43 7.41 -42.48
CA LEU A 243 0.70 6.43 -41.65
C LEU A 243 1.16 4.98 -41.90
N GLU A 244 1.81 4.70 -43.03
CA GLU A 244 2.46 3.43 -43.33
C GLU A 244 3.77 3.19 -42.55
N TRP A 245 4.38 4.25 -41.99
CA TRP A 245 5.65 4.19 -41.28
C TRP A 245 5.47 3.90 -39.79
N VAL A 246 5.07 2.66 -39.48
CA VAL A 246 5.04 2.13 -38.10
C VAL A 246 6.40 1.51 -37.77
N GLN A 247 7.03 2.00 -36.70
CA GLN A 247 8.35 1.53 -36.26
C GLN A 247 8.28 0.13 -35.64
N ALA A 248 8.79 -0.86 -36.35
CA ALA A 248 9.19 -2.16 -35.82
C ALA A 248 10.70 -2.31 -36.05
N ILE A 249 11.44 -2.83 -35.08
CA ILE A 249 12.90 -3.00 -35.20
C ILE A 249 13.17 -4.41 -35.73
N PRO A 250 13.63 -4.58 -36.99
CA PRO A 250 13.89 -5.91 -37.54
C PRO A 250 14.96 -6.65 -36.73
N GLY A 251 14.74 -7.95 -36.48
CA GLY A 251 15.65 -8.78 -35.70
C GLY A 251 15.57 -8.58 -34.17
N LEU A 252 14.79 -7.62 -33.68
CA LEU A 252 14.52 -7.44 -32.25
C LEU A 252 13.16 -8.05 -31.89
N TYR A 253 13.18 -9.00 -30.98
CA TYR A 253 11.99 -9.69 -30.46
C TYR A 253 11.88 -9.46 -28.95
N ALA A 254 10.65 -9.45 -28.44
CA ALA A 254 10.34 -9.34 -27.02
C ALA A 254 9.51 -10.55 -26.58
N ALA A 255 9.77 -11.06 -25.38
CA ALA A 255 9.07 -12.20 -24.79
C ALA A 255 9.00 -12.09 -23.27
N GLY A 256 7.96 -12.66 -22.67
CA GLY A 256 7.68 -12.50 -21.24
C GLY A 256 7.20 -11.10 -20.90
N GLU A 257 7.40 -10.68 -19.64
CA GLU A 257 6.76 -9.48 -19.08
C GLU A 257 7.06 -8.18 -19.87
N VAL A 258 8.20 -8.11 -20.57
CA VAL A 258 8.59 -6.96 -21.41
C VAL A 258 7.75 -6.81 -22.69
N ALA A 259 7.10 -7.88 -23.17
CA ALA A 259 6.26 -7.84 -24.36
C ALA A 259 4.89 -7.17 -24.12
N GLY A 260 4.41 -7.19 -22.85
CA GLY A 260 3.15 -6.56 -22.44
C GLY A 260 1.89 -7.17 -23.06
N GLY A 261 0.72 -6.61 -22.71
CA GLY A 261 -0.58 -6.90 -23.36
C GLY A 261 -1.32 -8.16 -22.90
N VAL A 262 -0.63 -9.22 -22.45
CA VAL A 262 -1.25 -10.52 -22.12
C VAL A 262 -2.09 -10.49 -20.84
N HIS A 263 -1.79 -9.58 -19.92
CA HIS A 263 -2.36 -9.58 -18.56
C HIS A 263 -3.44 -8.50 -18.32
N GLY A 264 -3.68 -7.58 -19.26
CA GLY A 264 -4.65 -6.49 -19.09
C GLY A 264 -4.48 -5.72 -17.77
N ASN A 265 -5.60 -5.44 -17.08
CA ASN A 265 -5.61 -4.70 -15.81
C ASN A 265 -5.16 -5.52 -14.58
N ASN A 266 -5.12 -6.85 -14.67
CA ASN A 266 -4.72 -7.70 -13.54
C ASN A 266 -4.14 -9.03 -14.02
N ARG A 267 -2.95 -9.37 -13.54
CA ARG A 267 -2.28 -10.64 -13.85
C ARG A 267 -2.86 -11.77 -13.01
N LEU A 268 -3.47 -12.76 -13.66
CA LEU A 268 -3.90 -13.99 -13.01
C LEU A 268 -2.68 -14.74 -12.44
N GLY A 269 -2.77 -15.17 -11.17
CA GLY A 269 -1.70 -15.93 -10.52
C GLY A 269 -1.34 -17.19 -11.29
N GLY A 270 -0.04 -17.47 -11.46
CA GLY A 270 0.47 -18.59 -12.26
C GLY A 270 0.70 -18.27 -13.75
N ASN A 271 0.06 -17.23 -14.29
CA ASN A 271 0.23 -16.87 -15.70
C ASN A 271 1.54 -16.12 -16.02
N SER A 272 2.26 -15.57 -15.03
CA SER A 272 3.52 -14.87 -15.28
C SER A 272 4.61 -15.77 -15.87
N LEU A 273 4.78 -16.97 -15.30
CA LEU A 273 5.78 -17.92 -15.78
C LEU A 273 5.33 -18.56 -17.10
N LEU A 274 4.02 -18.83 -17.24
CA LEU A 274 3.45 -19.34 -18.49
C LEU A 274 3.65 -18.35 -19.65
N ASP A 275 3.44 -17.06 -19.42
CA ASP A 275 3.70 -15.98 -20.38
C ASP A 275 5.16 -15.99 -20.86
N CYS A 276 6.11 -16.08 -19.92
CA CYS A 276 7.53 -16.18 -20.24
C CYS A 276 7.85 -17.38 -21.14
N VAL A 277 7.27 -18.56 -20.83
CA VAL A 277 7.52 -19.79 -21.60
C VAL A 277 6.86 -19.74 -22.98
N VAL A 278 5.59 -19.36 -23.05
CA VAL A 278 4.82 -19.34 -24.30
C VAL A 278 5.40 -18.32 -25.27
N PHE A 279 5.56 -17.07 -24.85
CA PHE A 279 6.06 -16.03 -25.73
C PHE A 279 7.57 -16.13 -25.96
N GLY A 280 8.32 -16.73 -25.02
CA GLY A 280 9.72 -17.12 -25.27
C GLY A 280 9.84 -18.12 -26.42
N ARG A 281 8.98 -19.15 -26.46
CA ARG A 281 8.94 -20.13 -27.56
C ARG A 281 8.46 -19.52 -28.87
N VAL A 282 7.46 -18.63 -28.84
CA VAL A 282 6.96 -17.94 -30.04
C VAL A 282 8.04 -17.02 -30.62
N ALA A 283 8.67 -16.18 -29.80
CA ALA A 283 9.75 -15.30 -30.20
C ALA A 283 10.95 -16.10 -30.75
N GLY A 284 11.32 -17.21 -30.09
CA GLY A 284 12.38 -18.11 -30.55
C GLY A 284 12.10 -18.71 -31.93
N LYS A 285 10.86 -19.16 -32.19
CA LYS A 285 10.46 -19.66 -33.52
C LYS A 285 10.47 -18.56 -34.58
N ALA A 286 9.97 -17.36 -34.24
CA ALA A 286 9.97 -16.22 -35.16
C ALA A 286 11.40 -15.78 -35.50
N ALA A 287 12.30 -15.75 -34.52
CA ALA A 287 13.72 -15.45 -34.72
C ALA A 287 14.44 -16.54 -35.54
N ALA A 288 14.18 -17.83 -35.25
CA ALA A 288 14.75 -18.93 -36.03
C ALA A 288 14.28 -18.88 -37.50
N LYS A 289 13.00 -18.59 -37.74
CA LYS A 289 12.46 -18.37 -39.09
C LYS A 289 13.11 -17.16 -39.78
N TYR A 290 13.37 -16.08 -39.04
CA TYR A 290 14.06 -14.90 -39.57
C TYR A 290 15.51 -15.20 -39.95
N MET A 291 16.21 -16.01 -39.15
CA MET A 291 17.60 -16.41 -39.39
C MET A 291 17.75 -17.45 -40.51
N LEU A 292 16.88 -18.46 -40.53
CA LEU A 292 17.04 -19.68 -41.33
C LEU A 292 16.09 -19.72 -42.54
N GLY A 293 15.04 -18.91 -42.58
CA GLY A 293 14.08 -18.87 -43.68
C GLY A 293 13.49 -20.25 -43.98
N ALA A 294 13.69 -20.74 -45.20
CA ALA A 294 13.22 -22.05 -45.66
C ALA A 294 14.01 -23.23 -45.04
N ASP A 295 15.20 -22.99 -44.51
CA ASP A 295 16.06 -24.01 -43.90
C ASP A 295 15.73 -24.29 -42.43
N MET A 296 14.69 -23.64 -41.89
CA MET A 296 14.19 -23.90 -40.54
C MET A 296 13.66 -25.35 -40.47
N LYS A 297 14.20 -26.13 -39.53
CA LYS A 297 13.77 -27.50 -39.22
C LYS A 297 13.39 -27.62 -37.75
N ASP A 298 12.45 -28.52 -37.46
CA ASP A 298 12.16 -28.88 -36.08
C ASP A 298 13.29 -29.77 -35.55
N VAL A 299 13.85 -29.40 -34.40
CA VAL A 299 15.02 -30.06 -33.82
C VAL A 299 14.67 -30.46 -32.40
N ASP A 300 14.68 -31.76 -32.11
CA ASP A 300 14.52 -32.23 -30.73
C ASP A 300 15.79 -31.92 -29.95
N LEU A 301 15.64 -31.23 -28.82
CA LEU A 301 16.75 -30.95 -27.91
C LEU A 301 17.40 -32.24 -27.41
N LYS A 302 16.66 -33.35 -27.30
CA LYS A 302 17.21 -34.67 -26.91
C LYS A 302 18.20 -35.19 -27.96
N ASP A 303 17.91 -35.00 -29.23
CA ASP A 303 18.80 -35.44 -30.32
C ASP A 303 20.09 -34.61 -30.33
N VAL A 304 19.98 -33.31 -30.08
CA VAL A 304 21.13 -32.39 -30.04
C VAL A 304 21.99 -32.61 -28.79
N THR A 305 21.36 -32.96 -27.66
CA THR A 305 22.03 -33.15 -26.37
C THR A 305 22.43 -34.60 -26.09
N GLY A 306 21.98 -35.56 -26.90
CA GLY A 306 22.22 -37.00 -26.70
C GLY A 306 21.38 -37.64 -25.59
N GLY A 307 20.24 -37.05 -25.20
CA GLY A 307 19.33 -37.64 -24.19
C GLY A 307 18.49 -36.66 -23.36
N GLY A 308 18.74 -35.35 -23.47
CA GLY A 308 18.03 -34.33 -22.68
C GLY A 308 18.50 -34.24 -21.22
N LEU A 309 17.64 -33.70 -20.34
CA LEU A 309 17.93 -33.59 -18.90
C LEU A 309 17.45 -34.85 -18.15
N THR A 310 18.21 -35.27 -17.14
CA THR A 310 17.99 -36.51 -16.34
C THR A 310 16.91 -36.37 -15.26
N GLY A 311 16.21 -35.23 -15.21
CA GLY A 311 15.11 -34.96 -14.27
C GLY A 311 15.53 -34.23 -12.99
N ALA A 312 16.80 -34.32 -12.58
CA ALA A 312 17.35 -33.41 -11.57
C ALA A 312 17.71 -32.06 -12.22
N VAL A 313 17.24 -30.96 -11.62
CA VAL A 313 17.65 -29.61 -12.02
C VAL A 313 18.86 -29.25 -11.18
N GLU A 314 20.04 -29.22 -11.81
CA GLU A 314 21.28 -28.76 -11.19
C GLU A 314 21.47 -27.25 -11.40
N SER A 315 22.27 -26.61 -10.55
CA SER A 315 22.63 -25.20 -10.72
C SER A 315 23.32 -24.96 -12.07
N SER A 316 22.87 -23.91 -12.76
CA SER A 316 23.46 -23.50 -14.03
C SER A 316 24.75 -22.73 -13.77
N LYS A 317 25.80 -23.05 -14.52
CA LYS A 317 27.07 -22.28 -14.56
C LYS A 317 26.87 -20.81 -15.00
N LEU A 318 25.69 -20.49 -15.53
CA LEU A 318 25.29 -19.15 -15.99
C LEU A 318 24.20 -18.52 -15.11
N ALA A 319 23.72 -19.23 -14.07
CA ALA A 319 22.86 -18.62 -13.06
C ALA A 319 23.74 -17.75 -12.16
N GLY A 320 23.74 -16.43 -12.42
CA GLY A 320 24.47 -15.46 -11.61
C GLY A 320 23.88 -15.34 -10.21
N GLY A 321 24.47 -16.07 -9.26
CA GLY A 321 24.16 -16.02 -7.84
C GLY A 321 24.83 -17.19 -7.15
N SER A 322 25.62 -16.93 -6.11
CA SER A 322 26.31 -17.91 -5.26
C SER A 322 25.32 -18.74 -4.43
N TYR A 323 24.32 -19.36 -5.06
CA TYR A 323 23.18 -19.92 -4.31
C TYR A 323 23.36 -21.37 -3.84
N GLU A 324 24.41 -22.11 -4.22
CA GLU A 324 24.41 -23.57 -3.93
C GLU A 324 25.71 -24.24 -3.48
N ASP A 325 26.83 -23.54 -3.28
CA ASP A 325 28.10 -24.27 -3.05
C ASP A 325 28.33 -24.81 -1.63
N LYS A 326 27.47 -24.55 -0.62
CA LYS A 326 27.67 -25.09 0.76
C LYS A 326 26.42 -25.48 1.57
N MET A 327 25.21 -25.46 1.04
CA MET A 327 24.01 -25.73 1.87
C MET A 327 23.69 -27.21 2.12
N ASN A 328 24.34 -28.16 1.44
CA ASN A 328 24.10 -29.60 1.63
C ASN A 328 25.31 -30.41 2.13
N THR A 329 26.39 -29.76 2.57
CA THR A 329 27.58 -30.44 3.14
C THR A 329 28.00 -29.84 4.47
N ALA A 330 27.14 -29.98 5.48
CA ALA A 330 27.57 -29.95 6.87
C ALA A 330 27.08 -31.23 7.57
N THR A 331 27.89 -32.28 7.45
CA THR A 331 27.93 -33.34 8.45
C THR A 331 28.21 -32.70 9.81
N ALA A 332 27.47 -33.15 10.82
CA ALA A 332 27.68 -32.77 12.21
C ALA A 332 29.15 -32.97 12.61
N GLY A 333 29.86 -31.87 12.82
CA GLY A 333 31.25 -31.84 13.26
C GLY A 333 31.42 -30.72 14.27
N ALA A 334 31.64 -31.10 15.52
CA ALA A 334 31.94 -30.21 16.62
C ALA A 334 33.33 -29.55 16.47
N ALA A 335 33.48 -28.43 17.18
CA ALA A 335 34.70 -27.76 17.63
C ALA A 335 35.23 -26.57 16.81
N GLY A 336 35.51 -25.48 17.56
CA GLY A 336 36.57 -24.52 17.21
C GLY A 336 36.17 -23.06 17.30
N ALA A 337 36.04 -22.51 18.51
CA ALA A 337 36.12 -21.06 18.69
C ALA A 337 37.54 -20.57 18.31
N PRO A 338 37.69 -19.51 17.50
CA PRO A 338 38.93 -18.77 17.43
C PRO A 338 38.91 -17.57 18.38
N ALA A 339 40.08 -17.34 18.96
CA ALA A 339 40.41 -16.37 19.98
C ALA A 339 40.13 -14.91 19.60
N GLY A 340 39.80 -14.11 20.61
CA GLY A 340 39.63 -12.68 20.49
C GLY A 340 40.94 -11.87 20.54
N GLY A 341 40.78 -10.61 20.13
CA GLY A 341 41.49 -9.43 20.60
C GLY A 341 40.55 -8.25 20.32
N GLY A 342 40.31 -7.25 21.16
CA GLY A 342 40.92 -6.84 22.42
C GLY A 342 40.89 -5.31 22.45
N GLY A 343 39.99 -4.72 23.26
CA GLY A 343 39.87 -3.27 23.54
C GLY A 343 38.86 -2.53 22.64
N GLY A 344 37.90 -1.72 23.09
CA GLY A 344 37.73 -1.03 24.36
C GLY A 344 37.71 0.48 24.12
N GLY A 345 36.55 1.04 23.79
CA GLY A 345 36.32 2.47 23.57
C GLY A 345 35.46 2.71 22.33
N GLY A 346 34.29 3.32 22.47
CA GLY A 346 33.49 3.72 21.30
C GLY A 346 34.28 4.74 20.46
N TYR A 347 34.09 4.67 19.15
CA TYR A 347 34.74 5.61 18.23
C TYR A 347 34.05 6.98 18.36
N SER A 348 34.82 8.05 18.22
CA SER A 348 34.28 9.42 18.17
C SER A 348 34.10 9.85 16.72
N MET A 349 33.21 10.81 16.46
CA MET A 349 33.09 11.39 15.12
C MET A 349 34.38 12.12 14.72
N GLU A 350 35.13 12.66 15.68
CA GLU A 350 36.44 13.27 15.44
C GLU A 350 37.50 12.27 14.97
N GLU A 351 37.42 11.01 15.42
CA GLU A 351 38.29 9.94 14.92
C GLU A 351 37.89 9.54 13.50
N VAL A 352 36.59 9.29 13.27
CA VAL A 352 36.07 8.92 11.95
C VAL A 352 36.42 9.99 10.91
N ALA A 353 36.34 11.27 11.26
CA ALA A 353 36.66 12.40 10.38
C ALA A 353 38.12 12.45 9.88
N LYS A 354 39.03 11.61 10.40
CA LYS A 354 40.41 11.48 9.90
C LYS A 354 40.52 10.58 8.67
N HIS A 355 39.54 9.70 8.45
CA HIS A 355 39.57 8.65 7.43
C HIS A 355 38.74 9.04 6.20
N THR A 356 39.21 10.04 5.46
CA THR A 356 38.46 10.70 4.36
C THR A 356 38.98 10.38 2.95
N SER A 357 39.82 9.35 2.77
CA SER A 357 40.56 9.13 1.52
C SER A 357 40.31 7.74 0.93
N LYS A 358 40.60 7.55 -0.38
CA LYS A 358 40.42 6.25 -1.04
C LYS A 358 41.25 5.11 -0.43
N SER A 359 42.41 5.41 0.13
CA SER A 359 43.28 4.44 0.80
C SER A 359 42.98 4.29 2.30
N ASP A 360 42.03 5.08 2.83
CA ASP A 360 41.68 5.13 4.25
C ASP A 360 40.32 5.82 4.41
N CYS A 361 39.23 5.04 4.29
CA CYS A 361 37.85 5.51 4.14
C CYS A 361 36.93 4.88 5.17
N TRP A 362 36.54 5.66 6.19
CA TRP A 362 35.55 5.23 7.17
C TRP A 362 34.25 6.00 7.03
N VAL A 363 33.13 5.36 7.33
CA VAL A 363 31.79 5.98 7.34
C VAL A 363 31.00 5.52 8.55
N VAL A 364 30.07 6.34 9.02
CA VAL A 364 29.11 5.94 10.06
C VAL A 364 27.76 5.64 9.43
N VAL A 365 27.19 4.48 9.75
CA VAL A 365 25.83 4.11 9.35
C VAL A 365 25.08 3.53 10.54
N SER A 366 23.98 4.15 10.91
CA SER A 366 23.13 3.79 12.05
C SER A 366 23.92 3.61 13.35
N GLY A 367 24.89 4.49 13.60
CA GLY A 367 25.77 4.47 14.77
C GLY A 367 26.93 3.46 14.71
N GLN A 368 26.99 2.61 13.70
CA GLN A 368 28.15 1.74 13.44
C GLN A 368 29.23 2.51 12.70
N VAL A 369 30.49 2.34 13.09
CA VAL A 369 31.65 2.80 12.34
C VAL A 369 32.11 1.69 11.42
N LEU A 370 32.19 1.97 10.13
CA LEU A 370 32.61 1.03 9.11
C LEU A 370 33.92 1.48 8.47
N ASP A 371 34.91 0.58 8.43
CA ASP A 371 36.04 0.69 7.51
C ASP A 371 35.66 0.05 6.17
N VAL A 372 35.40 0.91 5.19
CA VAL A 372 34.94 0.50 3.85
C VAL A 372 36.06 0.56 2.83
N THR A 373 37.30 0.80 3.25
CA THR A 373 38.46 1.00 2.36
C THR A 373 38.62 -0.13 1.34
N SER A 374 38.59 -1.39 1.80
CA SER A 374 38.71 -2.57 0.95
C SER A 374 37.45 -2.88 0.14
N PHE A 375 36.29 -2.37 0.58
CA PHE A 375 35.00 -2.59 -0.07
C PHE A 375 34.68 -1.55 -1.14
N LEU A 376 35.40 -0.41 -1.18
CA LEU A 376 35.17 0.68 -2.13
C LEU A 376 35.10 0.18 -3.59
N SER A 377 36.04 -0.68 -4.00
CA SER A 377 36.12 -1.22 -5.37
C SER A 377 35.05 -2.26 -5.69
N GLU A 378 34.43 -2.84 -4.66
CA GLU A 378 33.39 -3.87 -4.77
C GLU A 378 31.99 -3.28 -4.68
N HIS A 379 31.86 -2.02 -4.23
CA HIS A 379 30.59 -1.36 -4.08
C HIS A 379 29.87 -1.19 -5.43
N PRO A 380 28.64 -1.75 -5.61
CA PRO A 380 27.92 -1.72 -6.89
C PRO A 380 27.55 -0.32 -7.38
N GLY A 381 27.49 0.67 -6.49
CA GLY A 381 27.28 2.08 -6.82
C GLY A 381 28.56 2.83 -7.23
N GLY A 382 29.70 2.15 -7.27
CA GLY A 382 31.02 2.73 -7.52
C GLY A 382 31.65 3.37 -6.27
N GLU A 383 32.97 3.52 -6.29
CA GLU A 383 33.77 4.04 -5.16
C GLU A 383 33.35 5.45 -4.73
N LEU A 384 33.01 6.32 -5.70
CA LEU A 384 32.67 7.73 -5.46
C LEU A 384 31.39 7.91 -4.61
N ALA A 385 30.47 6.93 -4.65
CA ALA A 385 29.23 6.99 -3.88
C ALA A 385 29.50 6.94 -2.37
N ILE A 386 30.49 6.15 -1.96
CA ILE A 386 30.91 6.05 -0.55
C ILE A 386 31.89 7.16 -0.20
N LEU A 387 32.83 7.50 -1.09
CA LEU A 387 33.85 8.53 -0.85
C LEU A 387 33.27 9.92 -0.55
N THR A 388 32.06 10.22 -1.02
CA THR A 388 31.36 11.49 -0.72
C THR A 388 31.09 11.65 0.79
N PHE A 389 31.00 10.53 1.50
CA PHE A 389 30.73 10.45 2.94
C PHE A 389 31.92 9.95 3.75
N ALA A 390 33.10 9.83 3.13
CA ALA A 390 34.31 9.45 3.85
C ALA A 390 34.57 10.40 5.02
N GLY A 391 34.74 9.83 6.21
CA GLY A 391 34.86 10.51 7.49
C GLY A 391 33.59 11.13 8.06
N LYS A 392 32.40 10.76 7.56
CA LYS A 392 31.10 11.35 7.96
C LYS A 392 30.08 10.29 8.35
N ASP A 393 29.00 10.76 8.98
CA ASP A 393 27.77 9.98 9.14
C ASP A 393 26.96 10.01 7.84
N ALA A 394 26.73 8.82 7.29
CA ALA A 394 26.01 8.58 6.04
C ALA A 394 24.65 7.91 6.30
N THR A 395 24.17 7.87 7.55
CA THR A 395 22.98 7.11 7.96
C THR A 395 21.73 7.51 7.17
N GLU A 396 21.48 8.81 7.00
CA GLU A 396 20.31 9.30 6.28
C GLU A 396 20.36 8.90 4.80
N GLU A 397 21.49 9.12 4.13
CA GLU A 397 21.67 8.80 2.71
C GLU A 397 21.74 7.31 2.42
N PHE A 398 22.34 6.53 3.32
CA PHE A 398 22.40 5.07 3.21
C PHE A 398 20.99 4.46 3.29
N ASN A 399 20.18 4.88 4.27
CA ASN A 399 18.84 4.34 4.51
C ASN A 399 17.80 4.73 3.44
N MET A 400 18.07 5.78 2.65
CA MET A 400 17.22 6.15 1.51
C MET A 400 17.38 5.19 0.32
N ILE A 401 18.50 4.48 0.22
CA ILE A 401 18.87 3.70 -0.96
C ILE A 401 18.96 2.21 -0.64
N HIS A 402 19.35 1.85 0.58
CA HIS A 402 19.64 0.48 0.97
C HIS A 402 18.74 0.03 2.12
N PRO A 403 18.17 -1.19 2.05
CA PRO A 403 17.47 -1.76 3.19
C PRO A 403 18.43 -2.03 4.37
N PRO A 404 17.93 -2.04 5.62
CA PRO A 404 18.77 -2.05 6.83
C PRO A 404 19.68 -3.27 7.01
N ASP A 405 19.42 -4.38 6.30
CA ASP A 405 20.16 -5.65 6.41
C ASP A 405 21.34 -5.77 5.44
N VAL A 406 21.53 -4.78 4.55
CA VAL A 406 22.55 -4.83 3.48
C VAL A 406 23.97 -4.91 4.03
N ILE A 407 24.30 -4.19 5.10
CA ILE A 407 25.66 -4.20 5.68
C ILE A 407 26.01 -5.61 6.17
N GLY A 408 25.15 -6.24 6.97
CA GLY A 408 25.39 -7.60 7.49
C GLY A 408 25.43 -8.68 6.40
N LYS A 409 24.81 -8.42 5.24
CA LYS A 409 24.75 -9.38 4.12
C LYS A 409 25.92 -9.26 3.14
N TYR A 410 26.44 -8.05 2.92
CA TYR A 410 27.40 -7.77 1.85
C TYR A 410 28.74 -7.23 2.34
N ALA A 411 28.80 -6.61 3.51
CA ALA A 411 30.04 -6.09 4.10
C ALA A 411 30.09 -6.24 5.63
N PRO A 412 29.83 -7.45 6.19
CA PRO A 412 29.82 -7.65 7.64
C PRO A 412 31.19 -7.36 8.27
N ASP A 413 32.27 -7.65 7.54
CA ASP A 413 33.64 -7.47 8.01
C ASP A 413 34.11 -6.00 7.98
N SER A 414 33.34 -5.11 7.35
CA SER A 414 33.63 -3.67 7.36
C SER A 414 33.25 -2.99 8.67
N VAL A 415 32.43 -3.60 9.53
CA VAL A 415 32.02 -2.98 10.80
C VAL A 415 33.13 -3.10 11.83
N ILE A 416 33.73 -1.97 12.21
CA ILE A 416 34.86 -1.91 13.14
C ILE A 416 34.49 -1.45 14.55
N GLY A 417 33.28 -0.92 14.74
CA GLY A 417 32.75 -0.56 16.07
C GLY A 417 31.48 0.30 16.04
N MET A 418 31.20 0.97 17.17
CA MET A 418 30.06 1.87 17.35
C MET A 418 30.52 3.26 17.79
N ILE A 419 29.74 4.29 17.49
CA ILE A 419 29.90 5.64 18.04
C ILE A 419 29.60 5.62 19.55
N GLY A 420 30.52 6.11 20.38
CA GLY A 420 30.30 6.17 21.83
C GLY A 420 31.43 6.82 22.63
N GLY A 421 31.09 7.78 23.49
CA GLY A 421 32.06 8.57 24.26
C GLY A 421 32.81 7.77 25.33
N GLY A 422 34.12 7.64 25.17
CA GLY A 422 35.06 7.28 26.23
C GLY A 422 35.63 8.54 26.88
N GLY A 423 35.44 8.68 28.20
CA GLY A 423 36.03 9.76 28.98
C GLY A 423 37.54 9.60 29.18
N GLY A 424 38.25 10.72 29.06
CA GLY A 424 39.36 11.11 29.94
C GLY A 424 40.79 10.88 29.46
N GLY A 425 41.51 11.99 29.17
CA GLY A 425 42.95 12.10 29.44
C GLY A 425 43.74 13.07 28.56
N GLY A 426 43.90 14.34 28.97
CA GLY A 426 44.97 15.22 28.46
C GLY A 426 44.71 16.73 28.58
N ALA A 427 45.40 17.38 29.53
CA ALA A 427 45.40 18.79 29.94
C ALA A 427 45.45 19.84 28.78
N VAL A 428 45.05 21.12 28.92
CA VAL A 428 45.61 22.14 29.83
C VAL A 428 44.64 23.31 30.14
N ALA A 429 44.53 23.61 31.44
CA ALA A 429 44.30 24.87 32.19
C ALA A 429 43.50 26.08 31.65
N GLY A 430 42.65 26.62 32.53
CA GLY A 430 42.76 28.04 32.92
C GLY A 430 41.49 28.84 33.19
N GLY A 431 40.95 28.76 34.42
CA GLY A 431 40.10 29.77 35.08
C GLY A 431 38.61 29.74 34.72
N GLY A 432 37.63 29.75 35.61
CA GLY A 432 37.58 30.03 37.04
C GLY A 432 36.25 30.76 37.31
N GLY A 433 35.31 30.13 38.02
CA GLY A 433 34.03 30.75 38.40
C GLY A 433 32.92 29.73 38.62
N GLY A 434 32.95 29.02 39.74
CA GLY A 434 31.97 28.01 40.10
C GLY A 434 30.61 28.60 40.51
N GLY A 435 29.55 28.04 39.93
CA GLY A 435 28.22 27.96 40.50
C GLY A 435 27.73 26.54 40.30
N ALA A 436 27.72 25.73 41.36
CA ALA A 436 27.20 24.38 41.32
C ALA A 436 25.69 24.41 41.09
N VAL A 437 25.19 23.66 40.11
CA VAL A 437 23.81 23.14 40.16
C VAL A 437 23.89 21.64 39.96
N ALA A 438 23.92 20.95 41.09
CA ALA A 438 23.58 19.55 41.20
C ALA A 438 22.05 19.42 41.25
N GLY A 439 21.48 18.46 40.52
CA GLY A 439 20.08 18.02 40.65
C GLY A 439 19.24 18.33 39.42
N GLY A 440 19.11 17.36 38.51
CA GLY A 440 18.07 17.41 37.48
C GLY A 440 16.68 17.27 38.12
N ILE A 441 15.66 17.83 37.46
CA ILE A 441 14.28 17.84 37.95
C ILE A 441 13.68 16.45 37.70
N PRO A 442 13.21 15.72 38.73
CA PRO A 442 12.62 14.41 38.52
C PRO A 442 11.25 14.56 37.85
N MET A 443 10.87 13.57 37.02
CA MET A 443 9.55 13.55 36.37
C MET A 443 8.39 13.60 37.37
N GLU A 444 8.61 13.16 38.62
CA GLU A 444 7.65 13.24 39.72
C GLU A 444 7.38 14.69 40.15
N GLU A 445 8.36 15.58 40.02
CA GLU A 445 8.16 17.01 40.25
C GLU A 445 7.42 17.63 39.09
N VAL A 446 7.84 17.35 37.84
CA VAL A 446 7.16 17.84 36.63
C VAL A 446 5.68 17.45 36.62
N ALA A 447 5.34 16.23 37.05
CA ALA A 447 3.96 15.73 37.11
C ALA A 447 3.04 16.53 38.06
N LYS A 448 3.59 17.34 38.98
CA LYS A 448 2.79 18.22 39.85
C LYS A 448 2.28 19.46 39.12
N HIS A 449 2.97 19.88 38.06
CA HIS A 449 2.68 21.09 37.27
C HIS A 449 1.84 20.74 36.03
N SER A 450 0.63 20.20 36.25
CA SER A 450 -0.22 19.63 35.19
C SER A 450 -1.50 20.43 34.89
N SER A 451 -1.50 21.75 35.15
CA SER A 451 -2.71 22.59 35.08
C SER A 451 -2.50 23.86 34.24
N LYS A 452 -3.58 24.52 33.82
CA LYS A 452 -3.48 25.74 33.00
C LYS A 452 -2.74 26.90 33.68
N THR A 453 -2.81 26.99 35.00
CA THR A 453 -2.14 28.05 35.77
C THR A 453 -0.76 27.62 36.29
N ASP A 454 -0.34 26.40 35.98
CA ASP A 454 0.91 25.79 36.43
C ASP A 454 1.22 24.57 35.54
N CYS A 455 1.88 24.83 34.40
CA CYS A 455 2.00 23.92 33.26
C CYS A 455 3.46 23.73 32.85
N TRP A 456 4.05 22.61 33.26
CA TRP A 456 5.38 22.21 32.80
C TRP A 456 5.30 21.05 31.82
N VAL A 457 6.22 21.01 30.86
CA VAL A 457 6.35 19.90 29.89
C VAL A 457 7.82 19.53 29.71
N VAL A 458 8.11 18.28 29.39
CA VAL A 458 9.48 17.87 29.00
C VAL A 458 9.57 17.74 27.49
N VAL A 459 10.60 18.32 26.87
CA VAL A 459 10.92 18.13 25.46
C VAL A 459 12.42 17.89 25.30
N SER A 460 12.77 16.77 24.69
CA SER A 460 14.15 16.31 24.46
C SER A 460 15.00 16.33 25.74
N GLY A 461 14.40 15.94 26.87
CA GLY A 461 15.04 15.90 28.19
C GLY A 461 15.18 17.26 28.89
N GLN A 462 14.76 18.36 28.27
CA GLN A 462 14.65 19.68 28.91
C GLN A 462 13.27 19.84 29.55
N VAL A 463 13.22 20.37 30.77
CA VAL A 463 11.96 20.73 31.44
C VAL A 463 11.66 22.18 31.12
N LEU A 464 10.46 22.44 30.58
CA LEU A 464 9.99 23.76 30.22
C LEU A 464 8.80 24.18 31.08
N ASP A 465 8.85 25.37 31.66
CA ASP A 465 7.67 26.06 32.18
C ASP A 465 7.02 26.87 31.05
N VAL A 466 5.91 26.36 30.54
CA VAL A 466 5.18 26.95 29.41
C VAL A 466 3.94 27.69 29.86
N THR A 467 3.74 27.87 31.18
CA THR A 467 2.52 28.46 31.77
C THR A 467 2.17 29.81 31.14
N SER A 468 3.15 30.71 31.02
CA SER A 468 2.95 32.04 30.44
C SER A 468 2.88 32.03 28.90
N PHE A 469 3.38 30.96 28.26
CA PHE A 469 3.41 30.82 26.80
C PHE A 469 2.16 30.12 26.25
N LEU A 470 1.33 29.48 27.09
CA LEU A 470 0.12 28.76 26.66
C LEU A 470 -0.77 29.61 25.74
N GLY A 471 -0.99 30.88 26.09
CA GLY A 471 -1.85 31.80 25.34
C GLY A 471 -1.27 32.27 24.01
N ASP A 472 0.06 32.26 23.90
CA ASP A 472 0.80 32.71 22.70
C ASP A 472 1.09 31.55 21.73
N HIS A 473 0.79 30.31 22.12
CA HIS A 473 1.04 29.14 21.30
C HIS A 473 0.12 29.13 20.04
N PRO A 474 0.67 29.10 18.81
CA PRO A 474 -0.11 29.21 17.57
C PRO A 474 -1.14 28.08 17.37
N GLY A 475 -0.91 26.91 17.97
CA GLY A 475 -1.85 25.78 17.97
C GLY A 475 -2.93 25.85 19.04
N GLY A 476 -2.98 26.93 19.83
CA GLY A 476 -3.87 27.12 20.97
C GLY A 476 -3.39 26.40 22.25
N GLU A 477 -3.90 26.85 23.39
CA GLU A 477 -3.50 26.38 24.73
C GLU A 477 -3.69 24.86 24.92
N LEU A 478 -4.77 24.30 24.35
CA LEU A 478 -5.16 22.89 24.50
C LEU A 478 -4.11 21.91 23.92
N ALA A 479 -3.35 22.35 22.92
CA ALA A 479 -2.32 21.53 22.29
C ALA A 479 -1.19 21.20 23.27
N ILE A 480 -0.81 22.16 24.11
CA ILE A 480 0.22 21.98 25.15
C ILE A 480 -0.40 21.35 26.40
N LEU A 481 -1.59 21.77 26.82
CA LEU A 481 -2.23 21.29 28.06
C LEU A 481 -2.49 19.77 28.09
N THR A 482 -2.58 19.13 26.92
CA THR A 482 -2.70 17.66 26.82
C THR A 482 -1.48 16.93 27.43
N PHE A 483 -0.34 17.62 27.44
CA PHE A 483 0.95 17.13 27.93
C PHE A 483 1.42 17.82 29.21
N ALA A 484 0.57 18.64 29.86
CA ALA A 484 0.91 19.28 31.12
C ALA A 484 1.33 18.22 32.17
N GLY A 485 2.49 18.42 32.77
CA GLY A 485 3.15 17.52 33.71
C GLY A 485 3.76 16.25 33.10
N LYS A 486 3.95 16.20 31.78
CA LYS A 486 4.42 15.00 31.06
C LYS A 486 5.58 15.31 30.11
N ASP A 487 6.22 14.24 29.65
CA ASP A 487 7.15 14.29 28.52
C ASP A 487 6.36 14.30 27.22
N ALA A 488 6.62 15.32 26.41
CA ALA A 488 6.00 15.60 25.12
C ALA A 488 7.02 15.49 23.97
N THR A 489 8.20 14.92 24.20
CA THR A 489 9.31 14.90 23.24
C THR A 489 8.92 14.26 21.90
N GLU A 490 8.27 13.10 21.94
CA GLU A 490 7.88 12.39 20.70
C GLU A 490 6.85 13.20 19.92
N GLU A 491 5.81 13.71 20.59
CA GLU A 491 4.77 14.50 19.95
C GLU A 491 5.26 15.86 19.46
N PHE A 492 6.15 16.52 20.20
CA PHE A 492 6.73 17.79 19.80
C PHE A 492 7.59 17.62 18.53
N ASN A 493 8.46 16.61 18.49
CA ASN A 493 9.40 16.37 17.39
C ASN A 493 8.71 15.87 16.11
N MET A 494 7.49 15.34 16.19
CA MET A 494 6.70 14.95 15.01
C MET A 494 6.20 16.14 14.18
N ILE A 495 6.12 17.33 14.77
CA ILE A 495 5.49 18.50 14.15
C ILE A 495 6.37 19.76 14.19
N HIS A 496 7.39 19.79 15.04
CA HIS A 496 8.31 20.91 15.18
C HIS A 496 9.76 20.47 14.95
N PRO A 497 10.55 21.23 14.17
CA PRO A 497 11.98 20.97 14.05
C PRO A 497 12.73 21.24 15.37
N PRO A 498 13.92 20.62 15.57
CA PRO A 498 14.61 20.60 16.88
C PRO A 498 15.06 21.97 17.42
N ASP A 499 15.15 23.00 16.59
CA ASP A 499 15.64 24.34 16.93
C ASP A 499 14.54 25.32 17.39
N VAL A 500 13.27 24.92 17.34
CA VAL A 500 12.10 25.80 17.57
C VAL A 500 12.04 26.35 19.00
N ILE A 501 12.43 25.57 20.01
CA ILE A 501 12.38 25.99 21.42
C ILE A 501 13.29 27.20 21.66
N GLY A 502 14.54 27.12 21.21
CA GLY A 502 15.51 28.21 21.38
C GLY A 502 15.14 29.49 20.61
N LYS A 503 14.31 29.37 19.56
CA LYS A 503 13.89 30.50 18.72
C LYS A 503 12.65 31.22 19.23
N TYR A 504 11.71 30.51 19.85
CA TYR A 504 10.38 31.06 20.19
C TYR A 504 10.07 31.07 21.69
N ALA A 505 10.70 30.22 22.49
CA ALA A 505 10.49 30.17 23.93
C ALA A 505 11.80 29.85 24.69
N PRO A 506 12.90 30.60 24.45
CA PRO A 506 14.19 30.31 25.09
C PRO A 506 14.13 30.43 26.62
N ASP A 507 13.30 31.35 27.13
CA ASP A 507 13.14 31.60 28.56
C ASP A 507 12.24 30.57 29.27
N ALA A 508 11.58 29.68 28.51
CA ALA A 508 10.72 28.64 29.08
C ALA A 508 11.53 27.47 29.65
N VAL A 509 12.80 27.29 29.27
CA VAL A 509 13.62 26.17 29.73
C VAL A 509 14.09 26.41 31.16
N ILE A 510 13.64 25.59 32.10
CA ILE A 510 13.91 25.73 33.54
C ILE A 510 14.87 24.66 34.09
N GLY A 511 15.20 23.64 33.30
CA GLY A 511 16.16 22.61 33.70
C GLY A 511 16.19 21.39 32.77
N VAL A 512 16.83 20.32 33.22
CA VAL A 512 16.86 19.01 32.53
C VAL A 512 16.38 17.91 33.46
N VAL A 513 15.83 16.83 32.90
CA VAL A 513 15.34 15.70 33.68
C VAL A 513 16.50 14.94 34.34
N GLY A 514 16.38 14.63 35.64
CA GLY A 514 17.41 13.86 36.35
C GLY A 514 16.94 13.21 37.65
N SER A 515 17.70 12.22 38.12
CA SER A 515 17.41 11.43 39.33
C SER A 515 18.00 12.08 40.59
N GLY A 516 17.31 13.08 41.14
CA GLY A 516 17.66 13.63 42.45
C GLY A 516 17.20 12.72 43.60
N ALA A 517 18.13 12.19 44.40
CA ALA A 517 17.83 11.62 45.71
C ALA A 517 17.60 12.77 46.74
N PRO A 518 16.70 12.61 47.73
CA PRO A 518 16.35 13.70 48.65
C PRO A 518 17.41 13.89 49.75
N ALA A 519 17.82 15.14 49.98
CA ALA A 519 18.47 15.55 51.22
C ALA A 519 17.41 15.79 52.31
N GLY A 520 17.66 15.32 53.52
CA GLY A 520 16.62 14.97 54.50
C GLY A 520 16.25 15.99 55.60
N ALA A 521 15.29 15.52 56.43
CA ALA A 521 14.79 15.99 57.73
C ALA A 521 14.09 17.38 57.74
N VAL A 522 12.94 17.57 58.40
CA VAL A 522 12.75 17.55 59.86
C VAL A 522 11.33 17.10 60.25
N ALA A 523 11.26 16.29 61.32
CA ALA A 523 10.05 15.81 61.96
C ALA A 523 9.53 16.77 63.05
N THR A 524 8.21 16.98 63.12
CA THR A 524 7.41 17.35 64.31
C THR A 524 5.93 17.10 63.96
N GLY A 525 5.01 16.44 64.67
CA GLY A 525 4.96 15.65 65.91
C GLY A 525 3.46 15.41 66.22
N ALA A 526 3.08 14.18 66.63
CA ALA A 526 1.82 13.76 67.32
C ALA A 526 0.44 14.05 66.64
N LYS A 527 -0.66 13.28 66.75
CA LYS A 527 -1.07 12.10 67.51
C LYS A 527 -2.38 11.54 66.89
N ALA A 528 -2.54 10.21 66.92
CA ALA A 528 -3.74 9.34 66.93
C ALA A 528 -5.10 9.80 66.36
N GLY A 529 -5.69 8.94 65.51
CA GLY A 529 -7.17 8.79 65.43
C GLY A 529 -7.72 8.24 64.12
N GLY A 530 -7.99 6.92 64.08
CA GLY A 530 -9.07 6.28 63.30
C GLY A 530 -9.05 6.39 61.77
N ALA A 531 -9.01 5.24 61.09
CA ALA A 531 -9.46 5.18 59.70
C ALA A 531 -10.98 5.46 59.63
N PRO A 532 -11.42 6.38 58.76
CA PRO A 532 -12.59 6.10 57.96
C PRO A 532 -12.20 6.04 56.48
N ALA A 533 -12.91 5.18 55.77
CA ALA A 533 -12.74 4.88 54.35
C ALA A 533 -12.48 6.14 53.50
N ARG A 534 -11.47 6.07 52.62
CA ARG A 534 -11.29 7.05 51.56
C ARG A 534 -12.58 7.10 50.73
N LYS A 535 -13.29 8.23 50.82
CA LYS A 535 -14.18 8.69 49.77
C LYS A 535 -13.36 8.80 48.48
N ASP A 536 -13.73 7.96 47.54
CA ASP A 536 -13.29 8.01 46.16
C ASP A 536 -13.83 9.31 45.52
N LEU A 537 -12.91 10.20 45.15
CA LEU A 537 -13.20 11.32 44.23
C LEU A 537 -12.68 10.90 42.85
N GLY A 538 -13.43 10.01 42.22
CA GLY A 538 -13.25 9.64 40.82
C GLY A 538 -13.72 10.74 39.90
N GLY A 539 -12.92 11.05 38.87
CA GLY A 539 -13.37 11.85 37.74
C GLY A 539 -12.27 12.05 36.70
N LYS A 540 -12.53 11.57 35.48
CA LYS A 540 -11.81 11.83 34.21
C LYS A 540 -10.74 10.81 33.78
N LEU A 541 -11.18 9.63 33.34
CA LEU A 541 -10.93 9.13 31.97
C LEU A 541 -11.56 7.73 31.82
N ALA A 542 -12.55 7.60 30.92
CA ALA A 542 -12.89 6.41 30.09
C ALA A 542 -14.37 6.38 29.63
N ASN A 543 -15.30 7.13 30.26
CA ASN A 543 -16.74 6.90 30.05
C ASN A 543 -17.52 7.99 29.30
N HIS A 544 -16.90 9.10 28.89
CA HIS A 544 -17.64 10.26 28.37
C HIS A 544 -18.06 10.20 26.89
N HIS A 545 -17.49 9.30 26.08
CA HIS A 545 -17.66 9.38 24.61
C HIS A 545 -18.66 8.38 24.00
N ALA A 546 -19.07 7.35 24.72
CA ALA A 546 -19.90 6.30 24.14
C ALA A 546 -21.41 6.61 24.17
N TRP A 547 -21.89 7.32 25.19
CA TRP A 547 -23.33 7.57 25.35
C TRP A 547 -23.49 8.91 26.04
N GLY A 548 -24.01 9.91 25.32
CA GLY A 548 -24.11 11.30 25.77
C GLY A 548 -24.77 11.43 27.14
N HIS A 549 -24.39 12.48 27.87
CA HIS A 549 -25.20 12.95 28.99
C HIS A 549 -26.57 13.37 28.43
N LEU A 550 -27.65 12.85 29.03
CA LEU A 550 -28.88 13.64 29.06
C LEU A 550 -28.57 14.78 30.02
N ASP A 551 -28.18 15.92 29.48
CA ASP A 551 -27.95 17.13 30.26
C ASP A 551 -29.26 17.48 31.00
N GLY A 552 -29.20 17.40 32.33
CA GLY A 552 -30.33 17.69 33.20
C GLY A 552 -30.15 16.99 34.53
N ASP A 553 -29.73 17.76 35.54
CA ASP A 553 -29.79 17.37 36.94
C ASP A 553 -31.10 16.62 37.25
N LEU A 554 -30.99 15.54 38.04
CA LEU A 554 -32.05 14.66 38.57
C LEU A 554 -32.30 13.34 37.83
N GLN A 555 -31.31 12.44 37.70
CA GLN A 555 -31.51 10.99 37.91
C GLN A 555 -30.18 10.30 38.32
N PRO A 556 -30.20 9.32 39.25
CA PRO A 556 -29.01 8.55 39.57
C PRO A 556 -28.54 7.78 38.34
N ASN A 557 -27.28 7.98 37.98
CA ASN A 557 -26.61 7.27 36.90
C ASN A 557 -26.77 5.76 37.11
N TRP A 558 -27.55 5.09 36.25
CA TRP A 558 -27.81 3.64 36.30
C TRP A 558 -26.53 2.76 36.25
N ARG A 559 -25.37 3.38 36.04
CA ARG A 559 -24.03 2.78 36.04
C ARG A 559 -23.31 2.83 37.40
N VAL A 560 -23.89 3.46 38.41
CA VAL A 560 -23.35 3.52 39.77
C VAL A 560 -24.31 2.75 40.67
N ASP A 561 -23.75 1.83 41.45
CA ASP A 561 -24.41 0.94 42.41
C ASP A 561 -25.15 -0.28 41.86
N LEU A 562 -24.36 -1.34 41.58
CA LEU A 562 -24.79 -2.69 41.93
C LEU A 562 -23.65 -3.35 42.71
N GLU A 563 -23.74 -3.30 44.04
CA GLU A 563 -22.88 -4.04 44.96
C GLU A 563 -22.77 -5.51 44.53
N ASP A 564 -21.53 -6.00 44.39
CA ASP A 564 -21.22 -7.43 44.26
C ASP A 564 -21.57 -8.10 45.60
N ASN A 565 -22.81 -8.55 45.74
CA ASN A 565 -23.19 -9.41 46.85
C ASN A 565 -22.94 -10.87 46.45
N PRO A 566 -21.98 -11.60 47.05
CA PRO A 566 -21.77 -13.01 46.80
C PRO A 566 -22.90 -13.81 47.47
N GLY A 567 -24.07 -13.85 46.84
CA GLY A 567 -25.17 -14.72 47.25
C GLY A 567 -24.78 -16.20 47.11
N ALA A 568 -25.37 -17.05 47.97
CA ALA A 568 -24.97 -18.43 48.32
C ALA A 568 -24.92 -19.51 47.20
N LEU A 569 -24.91 -19.13 45.92
CA LEU A 569 -24.55 -20.04 44.83
C LEU A 569 -23.18 -19.63 44.27
N LEU A 570 -22.32 -20.62 44.04
CA LEU A 570 -20.93 -20.53 43.57
C LEU A 570 -20.72 -19.75 42.24
N ILE A 571 -21.77 -19.15 41.66
CA ILE A 571 -21.74 -18.27 40.49
C ILE A 571 -22.62 -17.04 40.78
N ASN A 572 -22.05 -15.83 40.73
CA ASN A 572 -22.81 -14.58 40.85
C ASN A 572 -23.60 -14.30 39.56
N VAL A 573 -24.74 -14.98 39.41
CA VAL A 573 -25.61 -14.96 38.21
C VAL A 573 -26.02 -13.53 37.81
N LYS A 574 -26.31 -12.66 38.79
CA LYS A 574 -26.71 -11.27 38.54
C LYS A 574 -25.56 -10.46 37.91
N SER A 575 -24.34 -10.66 38.37
CA SER A 575 -23.16 -9.95 37.87
C SER A 575 -22.75 -10.41 36.45
N TYR A 576 -22.98 -11.69 36.12
CA TYR A 576 -22.82 -12.20 34.74
C TYR A 576 -23.94 -11.73 33.80
N PHE A 577 -25.18 -11.66 34.27
CA PHE A 577 -26.29 -11.10 33.49
C PHE A 577 -26.00 -9.64 33.10
N ASN A 578 -25.55 -8.82 34.07
CA ASN A 578 -25.17 -7.44 33.82
C ASN A 578 -23.97 -7.34 32.86
N ALA A 579 -22.95 -8.20 33.02
CA ALA A 579 -21.81 -8.26 32.11
C ALA A 579 -22.24 -8.56 30.67
N THR A 580 -23.15 -9.52 30.47
CA THR A 580 -23.74 -9.83 29.16
C THR A 580 -24.50 -8.64 28.59
N TRP A 581 -25.30 -7.95 29.41
CA TRP A 581 -26.04 -6.76 28.98
C TRP A 581 -25.10 -5.62 28.54
N PHE A 582 -24.04 -5.35 29.32
CA PHE A 582 -23.03 -4.35 28.94
C PHE A 582 -22.29 -4.72 27.67
N LEU A 583 -21.96 -6.00 27.48
CA LEU A 583 -21.35 -6.51 26.26
C LEU A 583 -22.26 -6.24 25.04
N LEU A 584 -23.55 -6.58 25.13
CA LEU A 584 -24.51 -6.39 24.04
C LEU A 584 -24.63 -4.91 23.65
N LEU A 585 -24.78 -4.02 24.63
CA LEU A 585 -24.86 -2.57 24.38
C LEU A 585 -23.57 -2.02 23.75
N SER A 586 -22.41 -2.50 24.20
CA SER A 586 -21.12 -2.04 23.68
C SER A 586 -20.87 -2.51 22.25
N VAL A 587 -21.24 -3.76 21.93
CA VAL A 587 -21.16 -4.28 20.56
C VAL A 587 -22.11 -3.51 19.64
N LEU A 588 -23.36 -3.27 20.07
CA LEU A 588 -24.34 -2.50 19.31
C LEU A 588 -23.85 -1.07 19.04
N TYR A 589 -23.26 -0.42 20.04
CA TYR A 589 -22.66 0.90 19.89
C TYR A 589 -21.57 0.90 18.81
N GLU A 590 -20.59 0.00 18.88
CA GLU A 590 -19.47 -0.01 17.94
C GLU A 590 -19.92 -0.32 16.51
N VAL A 591 -20.94 -1.18 16.34
CA VAL A 591 -21.57 -1.44 15.04
C VAL A 591 -22.23 -0.17 14.50
N CYS A 592 -23.07 0.50 15.29
CA CYS A 592 -23.73 1.75 14.89
C CYS A 592 -22.71 2.87 14.61
N ALA A 593 -21.69 3.02 15.44
CA ALA A 593 -20.64 4.01 15.25
C ALA A 593 -19.87 3.75 13.94
N THR A 594 -19.55 2.49 13.66
CA THR A 594 -18.85 2.11 12.41
C THR A 594 -19.68 2.42 11.17
N ILE A 595 -21.00 2.20 11.21
CA ILE A 595 -21.91 2.44 10.08
C ILE A 595 -22.22 3.94 9.89
N PHE A 596 -22.53 4.68 10.97
CA PHE A 596 -23.15 6.01 10.87
C PHE A 596 -22.20 7.19 11.15
N THR A 597 -21.00 6.97 11.68
CA THR A 597 -20.10 8.08 12.11
C THR A 597 -18.83 8.25 11.27
N ALA A 598 -18.57 7.38 10.29
CA ALA A 598 -17.39 7.47 9.43
C ALA A 598 -17.52 8.62 8.41
N LYS A 599 -16.91 9.79 8.70
CA LYS A 599 -16.98 10.97 7.82
C LYS A 599 -15.88 11.04 6.75
N ASN A 600 -14.80 10.25 6.86
CA ASN A 600 -13.72 10.11 5.88
C ASN A 600 -12.88 8.85 6.19
N ILE A 601 -12.42 8.10 5.18
CA ILE A 601 -11.41 7.03 5.38
C ILE A 601 -10.04 7.71 5.48
N LYS A 602 -9.54 7.91 6.70
CA LYS A 602 -8.14 8.25 6.95
C LYS A 602 -7.41 7.00 7.43
N ILE A 603 -6.43 6.52 6.67
CA ILE A 603 -5.53 5.44 7.12
C ILE A 603 -4.61 6.04 8.17
N SER A 604 -4.93 5.83 9.45
CA SER A 604 -4.15 6.29 10.59
C SER A 604 -3.75 5.09 11.46
N ASN A 605 -2.74 5.24 12.30
CA ASN A 605 -2.31 4.21 13.26
C ASN A 605 -3.26 4.05 14.47
N ASP A 606 -4.51 4.49 14.35
CA ASP A 606 -5.40 4.52 15.50
C ASP A 606 -5.78 3.10 15.99
N ARG A 607 -5.95 2.99 17.31
CA ARG A 607 -6.40 1.74 17.95
C ARG A 607 -7.91 1.50 17.72
N LEU A 608 -8.64 2.51 17.28
CA LEU A 608 -10.10 2.53 17.20
C LEU A 608 -10.61 1.77 15.97
N GLY A 609 -10.00 1.96 14.80
CA GLY A 609 -10.30 1.26 13.55
C GLY A 609 -9.99 -0.24 13.63
N LEU A 610 -8.94 -0.64 14.37
CA LEU A 610 -8.65 -2.04 14.62
C LEU A 610 -9.72 -2.70 15.52
N THR A 611 -10.16 -2.00 16.57
CA THR A 611 -11.24 -2.48 17.46
C THR A 611 -12.57 -2.58 16.71
N ARG A 612 -12.93 -1.56 15.93
CA ARG A 612 -14.19 -1.50 15.17
C ARG A 612 -14.27 -2.58 14.10
N SER A 613 -13.20 -2.77 13.33
CA SER A 613 -13.12 -3.86 12.35
C SER A 613 -13.19 -5.24 13.02
N ALA A 614 -12.55 -5.44 14.18
CA ALA A 614 -12.61 -6.70 14.92
C ALA A 614 -14.03 -7.06 15.40
N ILE A 615 -14.75 -6.10 16.00
CA ILE A 615 -16.13 -6.32 16.48
C ILE A 615 -17.08 -6.64 15.33
N LEU A 616 -16.92 -5.96 14.20
CA LEU A 616 -17.72 -6.21 13.01
C LEU A 616 -17.46 -7.61 12.42
N LEU A 617 -16.20 -8.04 12.35
CA LEU A 617 -15.84 -9.39 11.90
C LEU A 617 -16.39 -10.47 12.83
N ILE A 618 -16.39 -10.25 14.15
CA ILE A 618 -16.99 -11.17 15.12
C ILE A 618 -18.49 -11.32 14.87
N LEU A 619 -19.20 -10.22 14.61
CA LEU A 619 -20.63 -10.27 14.28
C LEU A 619 -20.89 -11.10 13.02
N PHE A 620 -20.11 -10.88 11.96
CA PHE A 620 -20.22 -11.66 10.73
C PHE A 620 -19.97 -13.14 10.97
N ILE A 621 -18.94 -13.48 11.73
CA ILE A 621 -18.58 -14.87 12.05
C ILE A 621 -19.73 -15.56 12.79
N VAL A 622 -20.36 -14.90 13.77
CA VAL A 622 -21.56 -15.43 14.45
C VAL A 622 -22.69 -15.73 13.45
N ILE A 623 -23.00 -14.79 12.56
CA ILE A 623 -24.04 -14.98 11.53
C ILE A 623 -23.68 -16.14 10.59
N HIS A 624 -22.43 -16.22 10.16
CA HIS A 624 -21.95 -17.26 9.27
C HIS A 624 -22.06 -18.66 9.92
N ALA A 625 -21.69 -18.81 11.20
CA ALA A 625 -21.82 -20.09 11.89
C ALA A 625 -23.29 -20.52 12.07
N VAL A 626 -24.19 -19.58 12.38
CA VAL A 626 -25.63 -19.88 12.41
C VAL A 626 -26.10 -20.40 11.06
N GLY A 627 -25.66 -19.74 9.98
CA GLY A 627 -25.90 -20.21 8.62
C GLY A 627 -25.42 -21.62 8.33
N ASN A 628 -24.20 -21.94 8.78
CA ASN A 628 -23.62 -23.27 8.57
C ASN A 628 -24.42 -24.38 9.26
N LEU A 629 -25.12 -24.09 10.37
CA LEU A 629 -26.00 -25.08 11.02
C LEU A 629 -27.19 -25.49 10.14
N HIS A 630 -27.59 -24.69 9.15
CA HIS A 630 -28.66 -25.05 8.21
C HIS A 630 -28.31 -26.29 7.36
N VAL A 631 -27.02 -26.64 7.23
CA VAL A 631 -26.59 -27.86 6.53
C VAL A 631 -27.21 -29.11 7.16
N PHE A 632 -27.45 -29.12 8.48
CA PHE A 632 -28.04 -30.29 9.16
C PHE A 632 -29.55 -30.46 8.93
N LYS A 633 -30.20 -29.47 8.31
CA LYS A 633 -31.63 -29.56 7.93
C LYS A 633 -31.84 -30.03 6.49
N GLY A 634 -30.77 -30.14 5.72
CA GLY A 634 -30.80 -30.64 4.36
C GLY A 634 -30.71 -29.55 3.28
N PRO A 635 -30.74 -29.97 2.01
CA PRO A 635 -30.34 -29.14 0.88
C PRO A 635 -31.29 -27.97 0.61
N ASP A 636 -32.60 -28.12 0.82
CA ASP A 636 -33.57 -27.02 0.63
C ASP A 636 -33.27 -25.85 1.57
N ASP A 637 -32.94 -26.14 2.84
CA ASP A 637 -32.70 -25.13 3.84
C ASP A 637 -31.33 -24.45 3.64
N PHE A 638 -30.31 -25.23 3.27
CA PHE A 638 -28.95 -24.74 3.06
C PHE A 638 -28.78 -23.97 1.74
N ASN A 639 -29.25 -24.54 0.62
CA ASN A 639 -29.21 -23.86 -0.68
C ASN A 639 -30.20 -22.67 -0.71
N GLY A 640 -31.33 -22.77 -0.01
CA GLY A 640 -32.25 -21.65 0.20
C GLY A 640 -31.60 -20.48 0.96
N TYR A 641 -30.85 -20.78 2.03
CA TYR A 641 -30.06 -19.78 2.76
C TYR A 641 -28.97 -19.14 1.88
N GLY A 642 -28.25 -19.94 1.09
CA GLY A 642 -27.28 -19.43 0.11
C GLY A 642 -27.92 -18.49 -0.91
N TYR A 643 -29.09 -18.84 -1.43
CA TYR A 643 -29.84 -18.01 -2.37
C TYR A 643 -30.41 -16.73 -1.74
N PHE A 644 -30.81 -16.77 -0.46
CA PHE A 644 -31.19 -15.58 0.28
C PHE A 644 -30.07 -14.51 0.29
N TYR A 645 -28.82 -14.90 0.52
CA TYR A 645 -27.69 -13.96 0.45
C TYR A 645 -27.49 -13.36 -0.94
N VAL A 646 -27.59 -14.19 -1.98
CA VAL A 646 -27.46 -13.72 -3.36
C VAL A 646 -28.55 -12.68 -3.67
N ARG A 647 -29.76 -12.81 -3.11
CA ARG A 647 -30.84 -11.83 -3.31
C ARG A 647 -30.63 -10.47 -2.60
N LEU A 648 -29.61 -10.32 -1.76
CA LEU A 648 -29.26 -9.04 -1.12
C LEU A 648 -28.46 -8.10 -2.05
N TYR A 649 -28.63 -8.21 -3.37
CA TYR A 649 -27.90 -7.38 -4.34
C TYR A 649 -28.18 -5.89 -4.16
N TRP A 650 -27.11 -5.13 -3.96
CA TRP A 650 -27.04 -3.69 -4.10
C TRP A 650 -25.69 -3.37 -4.72
N THR A 651 -25.70 -2.81 -5.94
CA THR A 651 -24.49 -2.69 -6.77
C THR A 651 -23.72 -1.39 -6.52
N GLY A 652 -23.73 -0.87 -5.28
CA GLY A 652 -23.21 0.46 -4.92
C GLY A 652 -21.81 0.78 -5.45
N PHE A 653 -20.95 -0.23 -5.67
CA PHE A 653 -19.59 -0.09 -6.21
C PHE A 653 -19.35 -0.76 -7.58
N GLY A 654 -20.37 -1.31 -8.22
CA GLY A 654 -20.27 -1.95 -9.55
C GLY A 654 -19.55 -3.31 -9.59
N LEU A 655 -19.36 -3.96 -8.43
CA LEU A 655 -18.83 -5.33 -8.36
C LEU A 655 -19.99 -6.35 -8.46
N PRO A 656 -19.75 -7.55 -9.01
CA PRO A 656 -20.71 -8.66 -8.97
C PRO A 656 -20.73 -9.33 -7.58
N ALA A 657 -20.90 -8.52 -6.52
CA ALA A 657 -20.95 -8.92 -5.12
C ALA A 657 -22.15 -8.24 -4.43
N ASN A 658 -22.73 -8.89 -3.42
CA ASN A 658 -23.81 -8.28 -2.65
C ASN A 658 -23.26 -7.31 -1.58
N ILE A 659 -24.12 -6.44 -1.02
CA ILE A 659 -23.69 -5.41 -0.06
C ILE A 659 -22.99 -5.99 1.18
N VAL A 660 -23.40 -7.18 1.61
CA VAL A 660 -22.81 -7.85 2.77
C VAL A 660 -21.39 -8.31 2.41
N GLU A 661 -21.20 -8.91 1.23
CA GLU A 661 -19.90 -9.34 0.71
C GLU A 661 -18.91 -8.17 0.53
N GLU A 662 -19.36 -7.06 -0.05
CA GLU A 662 -18.53 -5.86 -0.23
C GLU A 662 -18.09 -5.29 1.13
N TYR A 663 -19.02 -5.22 2.09
CA TYR A 663 -18.74 -4.68 3.41
C TYR A 663 -17.81 -5.59 4.23
N ILE A 664 -17.95 -6.91 4.14
CA ILE A 664 -17.05 -7.89 4.77
C ILE A 664 -15.65 -7.79 4.15
N LEU A 665 -15.55 -7.71 2.82
CA LEU A 665 -14.27 -7.58 2.12
C LEU A 665 -13.53 -6.33 2.59
N LEU A 666 -14.20 -5.18 2.63
CA LEU A 666 -13.61 -3.94 3.14
C LEU A 666 -13.18 -4.07 4.62
N SER A 667 -13.96 -4.76 5.43
CA SER A 667 -13.67 -4.98 6.84
C SER A 667 -12.46 -5.89 7.07
N VAL A 668 -12.34 -6.98 6.30
CA VAL A 668 -11.19 -7.89 6.33
C VAL A 668 -9.93 -7.16 5.86
N LEU A 669 -10.01 -6.43 4.74
CA LEU A 669 -8.88 -5.65 4.24
C LEU A 669 -8.43 -4.62 5.28
N LEU A 670 -9.36 -3.85 5.86
CA LEU A 670 -9.05 -2.88 6.90
C LEU A 670 -8.39 -3.55 8.12
N HIS A 671 -8.93 -4.68 8.59
CA HIS A 671 -8.40 -5.40 9.75
C HIS A 671 -6.98 -5.93 9.50
N VAL A 672 -6.74 -6.51 8.32
CA VAL A 672 -5.43 -7.03 7.91
C VAL A 672 -4.42 -5.91 7.74
N PHE A 673 -4.76 -4.84 6.99
CA PHE A 673 -3.83 -3.74 6.72
C PHE A 673 -3.44 -3.00 8.00
N VAL A 674 -4.42 -2.65 8.84
CA VAL A 674 -4.15 -1.96 10.12
C VAL A 674 -3.39 -2.88 11.08
N GLY A 675 -3.75 -4.17 11.15
CA GLY A 675 -3.08 -5.16 11.99
C GLY A 675 -1.61 -5.39 11.60
N LEU A 676 -1.32 -5.53 10.31
CA LEU A 676 0.03 -5.71 9.78
C LEU A 676 0.87 -4.44 9.96
N LYS A 677 0.32 -3.26 9.62
CA LYS A 677 1.02 -1.98 9.80
C LYS A 677 1.38 -1.75 11.27
N ARG A 678 0.45 -1.99 12.20
CA ARG A 678 0.71 -1.86 13.63
C ARG A 678 1.76 -2.85 14.13
N THR A 679 1.75 -4.08 13.64
CA THR A 679 2.77 -5.08 13.99
C THR A 679 4.16 -4.64 13.49
N TRP A 680 4.22 -4.08 12.28
CA TRP A 680 5.43 -3.52 11.70
C TRP A 680 5.98 -2.36 12.53
N ASP A 681 5.12 -1.40 12.89
CA ASP A 681 5.49 -0.24 13.71
C ASP A 681 5.95 -0.65 15.13
N MET A 682 5.27 -1.62 15.76
CA MET A 682 5.69 -2.17 17.05
C MET A 682 7.02 -2.94 16.97
N LYS A 683 7.28 -3.66 15.86
CA LYS A 683 8.55 -4.36 15.64
C LYS A 683 9.70 -3.37 15.51
N LEU A 684 9.50 -2.26 14.79
CA LEU A 684 10.47 -1.17 14.71
C LEU A 684 10.77 -0.58 16.10
N ALA A 685 9.77 -0.44 16.98
CA ALA A 685 9.96 0.04 18.34
C ALA A 685 10.64 -0.97 19.30
N LEU A 686 10.34 -2.27 19.16
CA LEU A 686 10.86 -3.34 20.04
C LEU A 686 12.29 -3.79 19.74
N VAL A 687 12.82 -3.51 18.55
CA VAL A 687 14.24 -3.76 18.23
C VAL A 687 15.17 -2.96 19.16
N ASN A 688 14.66 -1.93 19.84
CA ASN A 688 15.40 -1.17 20.85
C ASN A 688 15.28 -1.70 22.30
N THR A 689 14.38 -2.64 22.61
CA THR A 689 14.24 -3.17 23.98
C THR A 689 13.64 -4.58 24.00
N GLN A 690 14.50 -5.57 24.21
CA GLN A 690 14.24 -6.96 24.66
C GLN A 690 13.50 -7.95 23.72
N GLY A 691 14.15 -9.11 23.56
CA GLY A 691 13.59 -10.48 23.57
C GLY A 691 12.29 -10.78 22.80
N ILE A 692 12.42 -11.58 21.74
CA ILE A 692 11.35 -12.16 20.91
C ILE A 692 10.27 -12.83 21.78
N ASN A 693 9.10 -12.21 21.91
CA ASN A 693 7.85 -12.87 22.34
C ASN A 693 6.55 -12.18 21.83
N VAL A 694 6.61 -11.41 20.73
CA VAL A 694 5.50 -10.52 20.32
C VAL A 694 4.77 -10.97 19.04
N LEU A 695 5.14 -12.09 18.41
CA LEU A 695 4.65 -12.46 17.06
C LEU A 695 3.38 -13.34 16.98
N ASN A 696 2.71 -13.63 18.09
CA ASN A 696 1.63 -14.64 18.09
C ASN A 696 0.36 -14.21 17.31
N LEU A 697 -0.01 -12.93 17.34
CA LEU A 697 -1.25 -12.45 16.68
C LEU A 697 -1.07 -12.22 15.18
N ALA A 698 0.12 -11.81 14.75
CA ALA A 698 0.41 -11.55 13.33
C ALA A 698 0.58 -12.85 12.53
N ILE A 699 1.28 -13.84 13.09
CA ILE A 699 1.42 -15.16 12.45
C ILE A 699 0.06 -15.84 12.32
N SER A 700 -0.71 -15.90 13.40
CA SER A 700 -2.06 -16.48 13.36
C SER A 700 -2.98 -15.72 12.41
N GLY A 701 -2.87 -14.39 12.33
CA GLY A 701 -3.60 -13.57 11.36
C GLY A 701 -3.25 -13.88 9.90
N LEU A 702 -1.96 -14.08 9.60
CA LEU A 702 -1.51 -14.45 8.24
C LEU A 702 -1.97 -15.85 7.85
N MET A 703 -1.90 -16.82 8.77
CA MET A 703 -2.43 -18.17 8.55
C MET A 703 -3.94 -18.14 8.28
N LEU A 704 -4.68 -17.30 9.00
CA LEU A 704 -6.12 -17.12 8.77
C LEU A 704 -6.42 -16.42 7.45
N LEU A 705 -5.60 -15.48 7.01
CA LEU A 705 -5.74 -14.88 5.68
C LEU A 705 -5.58 -15.94 4.57
N THR A 706 -4.60 -16.83 4.71
CA THR A 706 -4.43 -17.96 3.78
C THR A 706 -5.64 -18.90 3.81
N PHE A 707 -6.10 -19.27 5.01
CA PHE A 707 -7.31 -20.09 5.20
C PHE A 707 -8.55 -19.46 4.55
N MET A 708 -8.83 -18.17 4.83
CA MET A 708 -9.96 -17.45 4.26
C MET A 708 -9.88 -17.36 2.73
N THR A 709 -8.67 -17.19 2.19
CA THR A 709 -8.46 -17.20 0.73
C THR A 709 -8.89 -18.55 0.13
N ILE A 710 -8.42 -19.66 0.71
CA ILE A 710 -8.77 -21.01 0.27
C ILE A 710 -10.28 -21.26 0.43
N HIS A 711 -10.86 -20.86 1.57
CA HIS A 711 -12.28 -21.00 1.86
C HIS A 711 -13.16 -20.28 0.83
N LEU A 712 -12.80 -19.05 0.45
CA LEU A 712 -13.51 -18.30 -0.59
C LEU A 712 -13.39 -18.97 -1.96
N PHE A 713 -12.20 -19.41 -2.36
CA PHE A 713 -12.03 -20.12 -3.63
C PHE A 713 -12.85 -21.42 -3.69
N GLN A 714 -12.93 -22.16 -2.58
CA GLN A 714 -13.68 -23.41 -2.52
C GLN A 714 -15.20 -23.21 -2.48
N PHE A 715 -15.71 -22.34 -1.61
CA PHE A 715 -17.15 -22.24 -1.37
C PHE A 715 -17.82 -21.10 -2.15
N ARG A 716 -17.16 -19.93 -2.24
CA ARG A 716 -17.71 -18.79 -2.99
C ARG A 716 -17.52 -18.95 -4.49
N PHE A 717 -16.34 -19.34 -4.94
CA PHE A 717 -15.99 -19.46 -6.37
C PHE A 717 -15.93 -20.90 -6.89
N GLY A 718 -16.14 -21.91 -6.03
CA GLY A 718 -16.09 -23.30 -6.44
C GLY A 718 -17.19 -23.65 -7.43
N ASP A 719 -16.83 -24.45 -8.42
CA ASP A 719 -17.75 -24.87 -9.48
C ASP A 719 -18.81 -25.87 -8.94
N THR A 720 -20.07 -25.59 -9.24
CA THR A 720 -21.21 -26.47 -8.92
C THR A 720 -21.86 -27.06 -10.17
N ASP A 721 -21.36 -26.76 -11.37
CA ASP A 721 -21.95 -27.19 -12.65
C ASP A 721 -21.99 -28.73 -12.77
N GLN A 722 -21.00 -29.40 -12.17
CA GLN A 722 -20.95 -30.87 -12.05
C GLN A 722 -22.16 -31.49 -11.32
N PHE A 723 -22.90 -30.72 -10.52
CA PHE A 723 -24.10 -31.17 -9.81
C PHE A 723 -25.39 -30.76 -10.52
N GLY A 724 -25.30 -29.85 -11.50
CA GLY A 724 -26.46 -29.18 -12.09
C GLY A 724 -27.11 -28.15 -11.15
N PRO A 725 -28.12 -27.41 -11.62
CA PRO A 725 -28.84 -26.45 -10.79
C PRO A 725 -29.71 -27.19 -9.75
N TYR A 726 -29.59 -26.81 -8.48
CA TYR A 726 -30.52 -27.22 -7.44
C TYR A 726 -31.73 -26.30 -7.45
N TYR A 727 -32.95 -26.82 -7.50
CA TYR A 727 -34.15 -25.98 -7.57
C TYR A 727 -34.75 -25.76 -6.18
N VAL A 728 -34.87 -24.50 -5.77
CA VAL A 728 -35.56 -24.09 -4.53
C VAL A 728 -36.76 -23.23 -4.85
N ARG A 729 -37.79 -23.25 -4.00
CA ARG A 729 -38.90 -22.29 -4.03
C ARG A 729 -38.64 -21.19 -3.01
N PRO A 730 -38.15 -20.01 -3.43
CA PRO A 730 -37.82 -18.94 -2.50
C PRO A 730 -39.09 -18.27 -1.94
N PRO A 731 -39.12 -17.86 -0.67
CA PRO A 731 -40.25 -17.11 -0.14
C PRO A 731 -40.37 -15.73 -0.82
N PRO A 732 -41.61 -15.22 -1.04
CA PRO A 732 -41.84 -13.95 -1.73
C PRO A 732 -41.20 -12.72 -1.05
N TYR A 733 -41.13 -12.72 0.29
CA TYR A 733 -40.69 -11.57 1.10
C TYR A 733 -39.30 -11.76 1.70
N LEU A 734 -38.37 -12.36 0.92
CA LEU A 734 -37.01 -12.76 1.33
C LEU A 734 -36.93 -13.85 2.41
N ILE A 735 -37.80 -13.80 3.42
CA ILE A 735 -37.92 -14.75 4.52
C ILE A 735 -39.36 -15.30 4.59
N ASN A 736 -39.49 -16.57 4.94
CA ASN A 736 -40.76 -17.22 5.24
C ASN A 736 -41.14 -17.00 6.71
N PHE A 737 -41.92 -15.96 7.00
CA PHE A 737 -42.38 -15.64 8.35
C PHE A 737 -43.19 -16.76 9.00
N TRP A 738 -43.91 -17.55 8.20
CA TRP A 738 -44.69 -18.70 8.67
C TRP A 738 -43.80 -19.90 9.04
N GLY A 739 -42.55 -19.90 8.56
CA GLY A 739 -41.55 -20.92 8.85
C GLY A 739 -40.67 -20.64 10.06
N ILE A 740 -40.92 -19.58 10.84
CA ILE A 740 -40.10 -19.23 12.02
C ILE A 740 -40.10 -20.36 13.06
N LEU A 741 -41.26 -20.95 13.36
CA LEU A 741 -41.38 -22.02 14.36
C LEU A 741 -40.79 -23.35 13.89
N SER A 742 -40.81 -23.61 12.58
CA SER A 742 -40.21 -24.78 11.94
C SER A 742 -38.76 -24.54 11.49
N LEU A 743 -38.24 -23.34 11.71
CA LEU A 743 -36.96 -22.84 11.25
C LEU A 743 -36.71 -23.00 9.73
N ASN A 744 -37.79 -23.03 8.93
CA ASN A 744 -37.76 -23.03 7.47
C ASN A 744 -37.93 -21.57 6.99
N LEU A 745 -36.83 -20.81 7.05
CA LEU A 745 -36.87 -19.37 6.81
C LEU A 745 -36.62 -19.00 5.35
N PHE A 746 -35.94 -19.84 4.58
CA PHE A 746 -35.35 -19.44 3.30
C PHE A 746 -35.93 -20.18 2.08
N TRP A 747 -36.94 -21.02 2.28
CA TRP A 747 -37.70 -21.69 1.23
C TRP A 747 -39.17 -21.87 1.62
N THR A 748 -40.00 -22.38 0.70
CA THR A 748 -41.42 -22.68 0.95
C THR A 748 -41.88 -23.93 0.23
N GLN A 749 -42.88 -24.61 0.80
CA GLN A 749 -43.58 -25.74 0.17
C GLN A 749 -44.70 -25.28 -0.79
N ASP A 750 -45.03 -23.98 -0.79
CA ASP A 750 -46.11 -23.41 -1.61
C ASP A 750 -45.89 -23.67 -3.11
N SER A 751 -46.74 -24.52 -3.68
CA SER A 751 -46.66 -24.91 -5.09
C SER A 751 -47.06 -23.83 -6.07
N SER A 752 -47.62 -22.71 -5.60
CA SER A 752 -47.89 -21.54 -6.44
C SER A 752 -46.64 -20.71 -6.74
N ILE A 753 -45.53 -20.95 -6.03
CA ILE A 753 -44.25 -20.26 -6.23
C ILE A 753 -43.39 -21.04 -7.22
N GLU A 754 -42.95 -20.36 -8.28
CA GLU A 754 -42.07 -20.95 -9.29
C GLU A 754 -40.71 -21.33 -8.69
N PRO A 755 -40.20 -22.54 -8.98
CA PRO A 755 -38.88 -22.95 -8.54
C PRO A 755 -37.78 -22.19 -9.30
N VAL A 756 -36.71 -21.81 -8.60
CA VAL A 756 -35.55 -21.13 -9.16
C VAL A 756 -34.33 -22.03 -9.05
N GLY A 757 -33.57 -22.16 -10.14
CA GLY A 757 -32.29 -22.88 -10.15
C GLY A 757 -31.21 -22.09 -9.42
N VAL A 758 -30.56 -22.72 -8.45
CA VAL A 758 -29.50 -22.14 -7.62
C VAL A 758 -28.28 -23.05 -7.59
N ARG A 759 -27.15 -22.53 -7.11
CA ARG A 759 -25.93 -23.34 -6.91
C ARG A 759 -26.15 -24.37 -5.82
N ASP A 760 -25.76 -25.61 -6.08
CA ASP A 760 -25.82 -26.69 -5.09
C ASP A 760 -24.60 -26.66 -4.15
N ILE A 761 -24.60 -25.68 -3.25
CA ILE A 761 -23.51 -25.50 -2.27
C ILE A 761 -23.53 -26.63 -1.23
N TYR A 762 -24.71 -27.20 -0.95
CA TYR A 762 -24.87 -28.38 -0.13
C TYR A 762 -24.05 -29.56 -0.68
N ALA A 763 -24.21 -29.90 -1.97
CA ALA A 763 -23.42 -30.96 -2.62
C ALA A 763 -21.91 -30.70 -2.55
N LEU A 764 -21.53 -29.45 -2.82
CA LEU A 764 -20.14 -29.01 -2.82
C LEU A 764 -19.48 -29.20 -1.45
N GLU A 765 -20.19 -28.88 -0.37
CA GLU A 765 -19.71 -29.04 1.01
C GLU A 765 -19.42 -30.50 1.36
N PHE A 766 -20.33 -31.41 0.98
CA PHE A 766 -20.09 -32.85 1.12
C PHE A 766 -18.93 -33.34 0.25
N GLN A 767 -18.81 -32.87 -1.01
CA GLN A 767 -17.71 -33.26 -1.89
C GLN A 767 -16.35 -32.90 -1.29
N ILE A 768 -16.22 -31.68 -0.76
CA ILE A 768 -14.97 -31.18 -0.17
C ILE A 768 -14.63 -31.97 1.10
N PHE A 769 -15.57 -32.10 2.04
CA PHE A 769 -15.31 -32.73 3.34
C PHE A 769 -15.30 -34.27 3.31
N LYS A 770 -15.72 -34.89 2.20
CA LYS A 770 -15.45 -36.31 1.94
C LYS A 770 -13.95 -36.60 1.87
N ASN A 771 -13.12 -35.62 1.52
CA ASN A 771 -11.68 -35.77 1.55
C ASN A 771 -11.13 -35.55 2.98
N PRO A 772 -10.52 -36.56 3.63
CA PRO A 772 -10.04 -36.43 4.99
C PRO A 772 -8.96 -35.35 5.17
N LEU A 773 -8.15 -35.06 4.14
CA LEU A 773 -7.13 -34.01 4.20
C LEU A 773 -7.78 -32.62 4.26
N TRP A 774 -8.82 -32.40 3.47
CA TRP A 774 -9.58 -31.14 3.52
C TRP A 774 -10.28 -30.99 4.87
N SER A 775 -10.94 -32.04 5.36
CA SER A 775 -11.60 -31.98 6.67
C SER A 775 -10.62 -31.69 7.82
N LEU A 776 -9.45 -32.33 7.84
CA LEU A 776 -8.40 -32.06 8.82
C LEU A 776 -7.84 -30.62 8.69
N PHE A 777 -7.65 -30.13 7.47
CA PHE A 777 -7.20 -28.77 7.22
C PHE A 777 -8.19 -27.73 7.79
N TYR A 778 -9.49 -27.92 7.58
CA TYR A 778 -10.52 -27.03 8.10
C TYR A 778 -10.61 -27.09 9.63
N ILE A 779 -10.58 -28.29 10.22
CA ILE A 779 -10.57 -28.46 11.68
C ILE A 779 -9.36 -27.74 12.31
N PHE A 780 -8.17 -27.92 11.73
CA PHE A 780 -6.96 -27.23 12.17
C PHE A 780 -7.09 -25.70 12.04
N SER A 781 -7.59 -25.22 10.90
CA SER A 781 -7.74 -23.79 10.64
C SER A 781 -8.73 -23.13 11.60
N VAL A 782 -9.81 -23.82 11.98
CA VAL A 782 -10.72 -23.37 13.03
C VAL A 782 -10.01 -23.31 14.39
N GLY A 783 -9.13 -24.26 14.70
CA GLY A 783 -8.27 -24.20 15.89
C GLY A 783 -7.37 -22.95 15.92
N VAL A 784 -6.76 -22.59 14.78
CA VAL A 784 -5.97 -21.35 14.66
C VAL A 784 -6.86 -20.11 14.81
N PHE A 785 -8.05 -20.12 14.20
CA PHE A 785 -9.04 -19.05 14.32
C PHE A 785 -9.41 -18.80 15.77
N MET A 786 -9.68 -19.88 16.50
CA MET A 786 -10.03 -19.85 17.92
C MET A 786 -8.95 -19.21 18.79
N VAL A 787 -7.69 -19.60 18.58
CA VAL A 787 -6.56 -19.00 19.30
C VAL A 787 -6.44 -17.52 18.96
N HIS A 788 -6.51 -17.16 17.69
CA HIS A 788 -6.43 -15.76 17.25
C HIS A 788 -7.56 -14.90 17.84
N ALA A 789 -8.79 -15.39 17.78
CA ALA A 789 -9.98 -14.70 18.30
C ALA A 789 -9.89 -14.49 19.81
N CYS A 790 -9.43 -15.48 20.58
CA CYS A 790 -9.23 -15.33 22.03
C CYS A 790 -8.13 -14.32 22.38
N LEU A 791 -7.01 -14.34 21.65
CA LEU A 791 -5.92 -13.37 21.84
C LEU A 791 -6.35 -11.95 21.46
N GLY A 792 -7.13 -11.81 20.39
CA GLY A 792 -7.74 -10.55 19.97
C GLY A 792 -8.75 -10.03 21.00
N TRP A 793 -9.62 -10.92 21.50
CA TRP A 793 -10.67 -10.59 22.47
C TRP A 793 -10.10 -9.94 23.73
N LYS A 794 -9.04 -10.53 24.30
CA LYS A 794 -8.34 -9.99 25.47
C LYS A 794 -7.82 -8.55 25.25
N LYS A 795 -7.45 -8.19 24.02
CA LYS A 795 -6.97 -6.84 23.68
C LYS A 795 -8.12 -5.85 23.43
N VAL A 796 -9.30 -6.35 23.04
CA VAL A 796 -10.48 -5.57 22.70
C VAL A 796 -11.34 -5.27 23.93
N THR A 797 -11.55 -6.22 24.84
CA THR A 797 -12.47 -6.04 25.98
C THR A 797 -12.21 -4.78 26.83
N PRO A 798 -10.96 -4.39 27.15
CA PRO A 798 -10.69 -3.19 27.94
C PRO A 798 -11.03 -1.86 27.26
N VAL A 799 -11.21 -1.86 25.93
CA VAL A 799 -11.48 -0.65 25.14
C VAL A 799 -12.92 -0.54 24.65
N LEU A 800 -13.80 -1.48 25.03
CA LEU A 800 -15.23 -1.48 24.67
C LEU A 800 -16.11 -0.58 25.55
N GLY A 801 -15.53 0.23 26.45
CA GLY A 801 -16.30 1.10 27.34
C GLY A 801 -17.11 0.36 28.41
N ILE A 802 -16.72 -0.88 28.73
CA ILE A 802 -17.37 -1.73 29.73
C ILE A 802 -16.97 -1.27 31.15
N PRO A 803 -17.89 -1.18 32.11
CA PRO A 803 -17.55 -0.83 33.49
C PRO A 803 -16.48 -1.79 34.08
N ARG A 804 -15.49 -1.23 34.77
CA ARG A 804 -14.27 -1.97 35.21
C ARG A 804 -14.57 -3.27 35.96
N GLY A 805 -15.61 -3.31 36.80
CA GLY A 805 -16.02 -4.50 37.58
C GLY A 805 -16.59 -5.67 36.75
N HIS A 806 -16.88 -5.45 35.47
CA HIS A 806 -17.45 -6.44 34.56
C HIS A 806 -16.50 -6.89 33.44
N ILE A 807 -15.34 -6.24 33.25
CA ILE A 807 -14.40 -6.53 32.16
C ILE A 807 -13.98 -8.00 32.15
N GLN A 808 -13.52 -8.54 33.28
CA GLN A 808 -13.09 -9.94 33.38
C GLN A 808 -14.24 -10.94 33.10
N LYS A 809 -15.46 -10.61 33.51
CA LYS A 809 -16.65 -11.44 33.24
C LYS A 809 -16.97 -11.44 31.75
N VAL A 810 -16.84 -10.30 31.08
CA VAL A 810 -17.01 -10.18 29.62
C VAL A 810 -15.89 -10.88 28.85
N GLU A 811 -14.65 -10.87 29.34
CA GLU A 811 -13.57 -11.67 28.76
C GLU A 811 -13.95 -13.16 28.77
N MET A 812 -14.42 -13.67 29.92
CA MET A 812 -14.87 -15.07 30.05
C MET A 812 -16.07 -15.41 29.16
N ILE A 813 -17.07 -14.51 29.08
CA ILE A 813 -18.23 -14.68 28.19
C ILE A 813 -17.76 -14.80 26.74
N GLY A 814 -16.87 -13.92 26.29
CA GLY A 814 -16.35 -13.98 24.92
C GLY A 814 -15.58 -15.28 24.64
N TYR A 815 -14.77 -15.77 25.57
CA TYR A 815 -14.12 -17.08 25.40
C TYR A 815 -15.11 -18.23 25.27
N ALA A 816 -16.19 -18.21 26.07
CA ALA A 816 -17.25 -19.21 25.95
C ALA A 816 -17.96 -19.14 24.58
N ILE A 817 -18.27 -17.92 24.10
CA ILE A 817 -18.84 -17.72 22.76
C ILE A 817 -17.91 -18.29 21.69
N MET A 818 -16.61 -17.95 21.74
CA MET A 818 -15.66 -18.47 20.76
C MET A 818 -15.63 -19.99 20.79
N ILE A 819 -15.60 -20.63 21.97
CA ILE A 819 -15.56 -22.10 22.06
C ILE A 819 -16.77 -22.73 21.37
N VAL A 820 -17.97 -22.22 21.65
CA VAL A 820 -19.20 -22.68 20.99
C VAL A 820 -19.10 -22.51 19.47
N MET A 821 -18.62 -21.35 19.01
CA MET A 821 -18.41 -21.05 17.59
C MET A 821 -17.43 -22.03 16.93
N GLY A 822 -16.31 -22.33 17.58
CA GLY A 822 -15.35 -23.31 17.11
C GLY A 822 -15.99 -24.70 16.95
N LEU A 823 -16.80 -25.13 17.92
CA LEU A 823 -17.51 -26.41 17.86
C LEU A 823 -18.50 -26.46 16.69
N VAL A 824 -19.21 -25.37 16.41
CA VAL A 824 -20.12 -25.27 15.26
C VAL A 824 -19.37 -25.39 13.93
N TYR A 825 -18.23 -24.71 13.78
CA TYR A 825 -17.49 -24.78 12.52
C TYR A 825 -16.83 -26.13 12.25
N ILE A 826 -16.39 -26.84 13.28
CA ILE A 826 -15.82 -28.19 13.11
C ILE A 826 -16.89 -29.27 13.02
N SER A 827 -18.14 -29.01 13.42
CA SER A 827 -19.16 -30.05 13.52
C SER A 827 -19.48 -30.71 12.18
N PHE A 828 -19.51 -29.94 11.09
CA PHE A 828 -19.85 -30.51 9.77
C PHE A 828 -18.70 -31.33 9.15
N PRO A 829 -17.43 -30.86 9.12
CA PRO A 829 -16.31 -31.71 8.74
C PRO A 829 -16.21 -32.99 9.57
N LEU A 830 -16.41 -32.90 10.89
CA LEU A 830 -16.43 -34.06 11.78
C LEU A 830 -17.60 -34.99 11.49
N TYR A 831 -18.79 -34.44 11.20
CA TYR A 831 -19.96 -35.21 10.81
C TYR A 831 -19.69 -36.02 9.54
N VAL A 832 -19.14 -35.40 8.49
CA VAL A 832 -18.81 -36.09 7.22
C VAL A 832 -17.71 -37.15 7.42
N MET A 833 -16.75 -36.92 8.31
CA MET A 833 -15.72 -37.90 8.66
C MET A 833 -16.23 -39.06 9.54
N ALA A 834 -17.18 -38.81 10.44
CA ALA A 834 -17.68 -39.79 11.41
C ALA A 834 -18.88 -40.60 10.90
N THR A 835 -19.60 -40.07 9.92
CA THR A 835 -20.65 -40.80 9.23
C THR A 835 -20.03 -41.52 8.02
N LYS A 836 -20.48 -42.75 7.74
CA LYS A 836 -20.35 -43.28 6.37
C LYS A 836 -21.03 -42.26 5.44
N PRO A 837 -20.71 -42.17 4.13
CA PRO A 837 -21.50 -41.35 3.19
C PRO A 837 -22.98 -41.69 3.40
N PHE A 838 -23.72 -40.88 4.18
CA PHE A 838 -24.89 -41.41 4.87
C PHE A 838 -26.12 -41.10 4.03
N SER A 839 -26.73 -42.17 3.54
CA SER A 839 -28.18 -42.39 3.46
C SER A 839 -29.03 -41.14 3.24
N GLY A 840 -29.24 -40.79 1.97
CA GLY A 840 -30.19 -39.76 1.57
C GLY A 840 -29.79 -39.01 0.30
N TYR A 841 -28.49 -39.04 -0.05
CA TYR A 841 -27.96 -38.33 -1.20
C TYR A 841 -27.62 -39.22 -2.41
N GLU A 842 -27.36 -40.50 -2.19
CA GLU A 842 -26.69 -41.34 -3.20
C GLU A 842 -27.61 -42.01 -4.24
N ASP A 843 -28.94 -41.86 -4.20
CA ASP A 843 -29.81 -42.49 -5.23
C ASP A 843 -31.08 -41.73 -5.66
N SER A 844 -31.46 -40.59 -5.06
CA SER A 844 -32.83 -40.04 -5.25
C SER A 844 -32.99 -38.59 -5.70
N ILE A 845 -31.90 -37.83 -5.98
CA ILE A 845 -32.02 -36.48 -6.58
C ILE A 845 -31.13 -36.30 -7.81
N GLN A 846 -30.96 -37.37 -8.58
CA GLN A 846 -31.28 -37.23 -10.00
C GLN A 846 -32.72 -37.75 -10.13
N ILE A 847 -33.71 -36.87 -9.98
CA ILE A 847 -35.00 -37.13 -10.62
C ILE A 847 -34.87 -36.45 -11.98
N PRO A 848 -34.60 -37.19 -13.07
CA PRO A 848 -34.97 -36.71 -14.39
C PRO A 848 -36.49 -36.46 -14.33
N GLY A 849 -36.92 -35.20 -14.32
CA GLY A 849 -38.34 -34.84 -14.30
C GLY A 849 -38.84 -33.88 -13.19
N ARG A 850 -37.97 -33.16 -12.46
CA ARG A 850 -38.44 -32.07 -11.56
C ARG A 850 -38.66 -30.71 -12.25
N VAL A 851 -38.78 -30.73 -13.59
CA VAL A 851 -39.33 -29.65 -14.41
C VAL A 851 -40.62 -30.19 -15.05
N GLU A 852 -41.62 -30.50 -14.23
CA GLU A 852 -43.04 -30.55 -14.60
C GLU A 852 -43.87 -29.94 -13.47
#